data_AF-A0A7K2AXC3-F1
#
_entry.id   AF-A0A7K2AXC3-F1
#
_cell.length_a   1.000
_cell.length_b   1.000
_cell.length_c   1.000
_cell.angle_alpha   90.00
_cell.angle_beta   90.00
_cell.angle_gamma   90.00
#
_symmetry.space_group_name_H-M   'P 1'
#
loop_
_entity.id
_entity.type
_entity.pdbx_description
1 polymer ?
#
loop_
_entity_poly.entity_id
_entity_poly.type
_entity_poly.pdbx_seq_one_letter_code
_entity_poly.pdbx_strand_id
1 'polypeptide(L)'
;MQRESRGRRSLVVGLAVALIAGVLAVAGAGVATGQETATEQESAECPVTSMGGLGAPAGSALQADGRWSTEDCDSRFRPGNDAQTYRFEIHSPGRIRIELSSPDADPYLYLLAADGTRLADDDDGGAGLAARVERDLAPGVYLVEATTVGGRGRGAADFTLTVSRVPGCGVVHLGTLGPDADLTAEGSWSLDTCGSRIVTTHPAYNYSFALPVDGRVRIDLESENGDAVLSLASLEGGVIGANDDGGDPPDSRIEQYLPADIYLIEATTYLARDRQPLHSDFTLTVHLVDELAQQAQDFRIKVEKVDIPDDVVVGDPVAVNYRVGNAGGGDLPGEHTTYLYVVGRDPGGRRVIDVNAPLSRRWPSGVSFHSDAGVASATSVANPGVASLEVAFREAGSAWLFVGAVTEDEDENELGFHGFWHNLMVLSSPTFDPVEVTVDGTAYSVSAEADDEGEVTTAVAAVAEPETEVDEATRDRAIYVAGVRTQLLDGVFERAALAGLSGADEPLAAPVVALPSDPSSASLIETFGAAYAALVGSSEPAGSVAVGEAINPVAAEELVLAVAERASGRFASLASSWSALLGRLEGGEALSLGEALSFQSELAYAEAVVAPAAAAGRIVEAAREAETRWGDPGVRAMIAELRSCRGGGTDLAVALDAADQDAVDELVVLDTEMRAALPVWGPTVDGILCAAAAADAANHRFLERLALEESEELLKLLLPEEEPTEEDPEPRTYRLRVIARLGADGRVEHGVEFAGGLRILPDVRYLRADAPAGEWRETGDVELGDEVLGRVRSRRLADGRIEMGFVIGGEEHQLDIRYLPSDLPEDVWFRSSEIEVTSAPALSG
;
A
#
# COMPACT_ATOMS: atom_id res chain seq x y z
N MET A 1 -22.39 4.47 -62.33
CA MET A 1 -21.45 5.50 -62.82
C MET A 1 -20.15 5.31 -62.05
N GLN A 2 -19.07 4.73 -62.61
CA GLN A 2 -18.03 5.37 -63.46
C GLN A 2 -17.51 6.69 -62.83
N ARG A 3 -16.21 6.97 -62.62
CA ARG A 3 -14.93 6.28 -62.94
C ARG A 3 -13.75 7.12 -62.37
N GLU A 4 -12.67 6.44 -61.93
CA GLU A 4 -11.21 6.80 -62.05
C GLU A 4 -10.63 8.04 -61.31
N SER A 5 -9.41 8.06 -60.74
CA SER A 5 -8.09 7.46 -61.10
C SER A 5 -7.15 7.26 -59.88
N ARG A 6 -6.53 6.07 -59.64
CA ARG A 6 -5.14 5.60 -60.01
C ARG A 6 -3.97 6.46 -59.49
N GLY A 7 -2.89 5.94 -58.93
CA GLY A 7 -2.32 4.57 -58.80
C GLY A 7 -1.18 4.54 -57.77
N ARG A 8 -0.42 3.48 -57.43
CA ARG A 8 -0.28 2.03 -57.75
C ARG A 8 1.21 1.72 -57.47
N ARG A 9 1.60 0.76 -56.62
CA ARG A 9 2.29 -0.55 -56.92
C ARG A 9 2.95 -1.03 -55.60
N SER A 10 3.01 -2.30 -55.16
CA SER A 10 2.69 -3.67 -55.63
C SER A 10 2.51 -4.54 -54.34
N LEU A 11 1.51 -5.41 -54.12
CA LEU A 11 1.24 -6.78 -54.63
C LEU A 11 2.45 -7.74 -54.60
N VAL A 12 2.41 -9.01 -54.15
CA VAL A 12 1.38 -9.90 -53.53
C VAL A 12 2.01 -11.30 -53.28
N VAL A 13 1.54 -12.00 -52.23
CA VAL A 13 1.29 -13.46 -52.09
C VAL A 13 2.43 -14.49 -52.23
N GLY A 14 2.57 -15.32 -51.17
CA GLY A 14 2.07 -16.70 -51.24
C GLY A 14 3.07 -17.85 -51.18
N LEU A 15 2.93 -18.63 -50.11
CA LEU A 15 2.73 -20.08 -50.08
C LEU A 15 3.73 -21.04 -50.77
N ALA A 16 4.21 -21.95 -49.92
CA ALA A 16 4.26 -23.40 -50.12
C ALA A 16 5.33 -24.06 -51.01
N VAL A 17 6.15 -24.82 -50.29
CA VAL A 17 6.34 -26.28 -50.41
C VAL A 17 7.22 -26.82 -51.54
N ALA A 18 8.28 -27.47 -51.05
CA ALA A 18 8.93 -28.69 -51.51
C ALA A 18 9.81 -28.60 -52.77
N LEU A 19 10.95 -29.28 -52.71
CA LEU A 19 11.03 -30.69 -53.13
C LEU A 19 12.43 -31.27 -52.80
N ILE A 20 12.38 -32.43 -52.13
CA ILE A 20 13.05 -33.69 -52.53
C ILE A 20 14.59 -33.72 -52.46
N ALA A 21 15.22 -34.73 -51.87
CA ALA A 21 14.74 -35.89 -51.15
C ALA A 21 15.94 -36.64 -50.57
N GLY A 22 15.68 -37.28 -49.44
CA GLY A 22 16.02 -38.68 -49.24
C GLY A 22 17.35 -38.98 -48.57
N VAL A 23 17.48 -40.03 -47.77
CA VAL A 23 16.54 -41.00 -47.19
C VAL A 23 17.43 -41.97 -46.38
N LEU A 24 16.99 -42.34 -45.16
CA LEU A 24 17.38 -43.53 -44.37
C LEU A 24 18.85 -43.69 -43.92
N ALA A 25 19.22 -44.33 -42.80
CA ALA A 25 18.51 -44.96 -41.69
C ALA A 25 19.53 -45.47 -40.66
N VAL A 26 19.13 -45.44 -39.39
CA VAL A 26 19.31 -46.50 -38.37
C VAL A 26 20.69 -46.72 -37.73
N ALA A 27 20.60 -46.72 -36.38
CA ALA A 27 21.39 -47.44 -35.39
C ALA A 27 22.76 -46.92 -34.97
N GLY A 28 22.93 -46.94 -33.66
CA GLY A 28 24.11 -47.56 -33.07
C GLY A 28 25.03 -46.56 -32.39
N ALA A 29 25.31 -46.83 -31.13
CA ALA A 29 26.43 -46.26 -30.41
C ALA A 29 27.74 -46.48 -31.19
N GLY A 30 28.62 -45.48 -31.19
CA GLY A 30 30.06 -45.71 -31.30
C GLY A 30 30.87 -44.78 -32.19
N VAL A 31 31.83 -44.10 -31.55
CA VAL A 31 33.23 -43.89 -31.98
C VAL A 31 33.54 -42.71 -32.93
N ALA A 32 34.61 -41.98 -32.54
CA ALA A 32 35.61 -41.27 -33.38
C ALA A 32 35.17 -39.96 -34.07
N THR A 33 35.67 -38.78 -33.66
CA THR A 33 37.02 -38.18 -33.87
C THR A 33 37.29 -37.66 -35.29
N GLY A 34 37.91 -36.49 -35.35
CA GLY A 34 38.77 -36.06 -36.47
C GLY A 34 38.34 -34.70 -37.03
N GLN A 35 39.09 -33.61 -36.78
CA GLN A 35 40.33 -33.23 -37.49
C GLN A 35 40.03 -32.80 -38.95
N GLU A 36 40.65 -31.78 -39.54
CA GLU A 36 42.06 -31.38 -39.50
C GLU A 36 42.13 -29.84 -39.65
N THR A 37 42.74 -29.09 -38.73
CA THR A 37 44.19 -28.85 -38.63
C THR A 37 44.87 -28.57 -39.97
N ALA A 38 45.03 -27.28 -40.25
CA ALA A 38 46.22 -26.72 -40.90
C ALA A 38 46.39 -25.33 -40.31
N THR A 39 47.48 -24.93 -39.68
CA THR A 39 48.82 -25.53 -39.54
C THR A 39 49.45 -24.75 -38.39
N GLU A 40 50.11 -25.46 -37.47
CA GLU A 40 51.01 -24.84 -36.50
C GLU A 40 52.07 -24.04 -37.25
N GLN A 41 51.99 -22.72 -37.11
CA GLN A 41 53.12 -21.85 -37.31
C GLN A 41 53.72 -21.69 -35.92
N GLU A 42 54.86 -22.35 -35.73
CA GLU A 42 55.69 -22.30 -34.53
C GLU A 42 55.95 -20.81 -34.19
N SER A 43 55.09 -20.25 -33.34
CA SER A 43 55.18 -18.87 -32.87
C SER A 43 56.39 -18.80 -31.96
N ALA A 44 57.33 -17.90 -32.27
CA ALA A 44 58.38 -17.53 -31.33
C ALA A 44 57.74 -17.30 -29.95
N GLU A 45 58.06 -18.16 -28.97
CA GLU A 45 57.47 -18.04 -27.64
C GLU A 45 57.84 -16.68 -27.06
N CYS A 46 56.81 -15.90 -26.73
CA CYS A 46 56.98 -14.60 -26.12
C CYS A 46 57.68 -14.73 -24.78
N PRO A 47 58.85 -14.10 -24.59
CA PRO A 47 59.61 -14.26 -23.36
C PRO A 47 58.81 -13.71 -22.18
N VAL A 48 58.77 -14.47 -21.09
CA VAL A 48 58.16 -14.05 -19.83
C VAL A 48 59.28 -13.67 -18.85
N THR A 49 59.34 -12.40 -18.49
CA THR A 49 60.38 -11.85 -17.60
C THR A 49 60.02 -12.05 -16.13
N SER A 50 60.93 -12.59 -15.32
CA SER A 50 60.68 -12.82 -13.90
C SER A 50 61.02 -11.60 -13.04
N MET A 51 60.05 -11.13 -12.24
CA MET A 51 60.22 -10.07 -11.24
C MET A 51 60.60 -10.60 -9.85
N GLY A 52 60.36 -11.89 -9.58
CA GLY A 52 60.67 -12.53 -8.30
C GLY A 52 59.46 -12.64 -7.37
N GLY A 53 59.73 -12.94 -6.10
CA GLY A 53 58.72 -13.12 -5.06
C GLY A 53 58.41 -11.81 -4.32
N LEU A 54 57.12 -11.51 -4.17
CA LEU A 54 56.64 -10.35 -3.43
C LEU A 54 56.63 -10.65 -1.91
N GLY A 55 57.13 -9.70 -1.12
CA GLY A 55 57.18 -9.82 0.33
C GLY A 55 55.80 -9.95 0.99
N ALA A 56 55.78 -10.51 2.20
CA ALA A 56 54.57 -10.65 3.01
C ALA A 56 54.07 -9.33 3.65
N PRO A 57 54.93 -8.38 4.09
CA PRO A 57 54.47 -7.10 4.65
C PRO A 57 53.84 -6.18 3.60
N ALA A 58 52.82 -5.42 4.01
CA ALA A 58 52.29 -4.30 3.23
C ALA A 58 53.41 -3.26 2.98
N GLY A 59 53.44 -2.69 1.77
CA GLY A 59 54.51 -1.81 1.29
C GLY A 59 55.69 -2.54 0.63
N SER A 60 55.71 -3.87 0.57
CA SER A 60 56.65 -4.59 -0.29
C SER A 60 56.30 -4.37 -1.76
N ALA A 61 57.31 -4.17 -2.61
CA ALA A 61 57.12 -3.90 -4.04
C ALA A 61 58.21 -4.56 -4.90
N LEU A 62 57.83 -4.92 -6.12
CA LEU A 62 58.68 -5.33 -7.21
C LEU A 62 58.49 -4.32 -8.34
N GLN A 63 59.56 -3.96 -9.04
CA GLN A 63 59.50 -3.02 -10.16
C GLN A 63 60.26 -3.59 -11.35
N ALA A 64 59.74 -3.34 -12.55
CA ALA A 64 60.42 -3.60 -13.82
C ALA A 64 60.22 -2.43 -14.75
N ASP A 65 61.29 -2.00 -15.41
CA ASP A 65 61.23 -1.01 -16.49
C ASP A 65 61.32 -1.75 -17.83
N GLY A 66 60.54 -1.29 -18.80
CA GLY A 66 60.44 -1.90 -20.12
C GLY A 66 60.25 -0.88 -21.23
N ARG A 67 60.26 -1.35 -22.47
CA ARG A 67 60.05 -0.52 -23.65
C ARG A 67 59.30 -1.27 -24.73
N TRP A 68 58.10 -0.82 -25.02
CA TRP A 68 57.27 -1.25 -26.12
C TRP A 68 57.89 -0.90 -27.46
N SER A 69 58.03 -1.89 -28.34
CA SER A 69 58.49 -1.71 -29.72
C SER A 69 57.75 -2.62 -30.70
N THR A 70 57.78 -2.28 -31.99
CA THR A 70 57.14 -3.09 -33.05
C THR A 70 57.76 -4.48 -33.23
N GLU A 71 58.90 -4.76 -32.57
CA GLU A 71 59.55 -6.07 -32.55
C GLU A 71 59.08 -6.94 -31.38
N ASP A 72 58.36 -6.37 -30.41
CA ASP A 72 57.78 -7.11 -29.28
C ASP A 72 56.61 -7.98 -29.73
N CYS A 73 56.24 -8.91 -28.85
CA CYS A 73 55.13 -9.81 -29.06
C CYS A 73 53.80 -9.09 -29.28
N ASP A 74 52.90 -9.71 -30.04
CA ASP A 74 51.52 -9.25 -30.08
C ASP A 74 50.85 -9.54 -28.73
N SER A 75 50.08 -8.58 -28.22
CA SER A 75 49.23 -8.77 -27.05
C SER A 75 48.28 -9.95 -27.31
N ARG A 76 48.16 -10.83 -26.31
CA ARG A 76 47.26 -11.99 -26.37
C ARG A 76 45.80 -11.58 -26.49
N PHE A 77 45.46 -10.41 -25.94
CA PHE A 77 44.10 -9.93 -25.82
C PHE A 77 43.80 -8.71 -26.71
N ARG A 78 44.84 -8.05 -27.25
CA ARG A 78 44.70 -6.90 -28.17
C ARG A 78 45.52 -7.10 -29.45
N PRO A 79 45.00 -7.86 -30.43
CA PRO A 79 45.70 -8.10 -31.70
C PRO A 79 46.18 -6.79 -32.35
N GLY A 80 47.45 -6.74 -32.75
CA GLY A 80 48.06 -5.56 -33.36
C GLY A 80 48.68 -4.55 -32.38
N ASN A 81 48.72 -4.88 -31.08
CA ASN A 81 49.42 -4.12 -30.04
C ASN A 81 50.65 -4.91 -29.58
N ASP A 82 51.74 -4.20 -29.34
CA ASP A 82 52.95 -4.74 -28.74
C ASP A 82 52.81 -4.97 -27.23
N ALA A 83 53.33 -6.10 -26.74
CA ALA A 83 53.17 -6.54 -25.37
C ALA A 83 54.40 -7.25 -24.82
N GLN A 84 54.64 -7.07 -23.52
CA GLN A 84 55.64 -7.80 -22.75
C GLN A 84 54.98 -8.48 -21.55
N THR A 85 55.32 -9.75 -21.30
CA THR A 85 54.77 -10.49 -20.16
C THR A 85 55.78 -10.59 -19.03
N TYR A 86 55.36 -10.28 -17.82
CA TYR A 86 56.12 -10.42 -16.58
C TYR A 86 55.50 -11.51 -15.70
N ARG A 87 56.31 -12.17 -14.87
CA ARG A 87 55.86 -13.12 -13.84
C ARG A 87 56.31 -12.68 -12.45
N PHE A 88 55.43 -12.83 -11.48
CA PHE A 88 55.74 -12.60 -10.07
C PHE A 88 55.10 -13.69 -9.19
N GLU A 89 55.67 -13.92 -8.02
CA GLU A 89 55.17 -14.92 -7.06
C GLU A 89 54.68 -14.25 -5.79
N ILE A 90 53.57 -14.73 -5.26
CA ILE A 90 52.99 -14.30 -3.99
C ILE A 90 53.12 -15.45 -3.00
N HIS A 91 53.71 -15.20 -1.83
CA HIS A 91 53.92 -16.23 -0.81
C HIS A 91 52.88 -16.23 0.32
N SER A 92 52.04 -15.20 0.44
CA SER A 92 50.95 -15.10 1.42
C SER A 92 49.73 -14.44 0.79
N PRO A 93 48.48 -14.81 1.15
CA PRO A 93 47.30 -14.15 0.59
C PRO A 93 47.30 -12.65 0.93
N GLY A 94 46.74 -11.83 0.04
CA GLY A 94 46.47 -10.42 0.35
C GLY A 94 46.27 -9.55 -0.88
N ARG A 95 45.99 -8.27 -0.63
CA ARG A 95 45.72 -7.28 -1.67
C ARG A 95 47.00 -6.85 -2.37
N ILE A 96 47.04 -7.09 -3.68
CA ILE A 96 48.14 -6.71 -4.55
C ILE A 96 47.68 -5.61 -5.50
N ARG A 97 48.47 -4.56 -5.60
CA ARG A 97 48.35 -3.49 -6.58
C ARG A 97 49.38 -3.70 -7.68
N ILE A 98 48.96 -3.57 -8.93
CA ILE A 98 49.79 -3.69 -10.11
C ILE A 98 49.58 -2.43 -10.93
N GLU A 99 50.63 -1.64 -11.11
CA GLU A 99 50.59 -0.35 -11.79
C GLU A 99 51.53 -0.34 -12.98
N LEU A 100 51.05 0.16 -14.10
CA LEU A 100 51.80 0.30 -15.33
C LEU A 100 51.65 1.73 -15.82
N SER A 101 52.78 2.44 -15.87
CA SER A 101 52.81 3.85 -16.25
C SER A 101 53.79 4.07 -17.40
N SER A 102 53.49 5.04 -18.25
CA SER A 102 54.38 5.49 -19.32
C SER A 102 54.26 7.00 -19.48
N PRO A 103 55.39 7.72 -19.71
CA PRO A 103 55.35 9.14 -20.01
C PRO A 103 54.90 9.44 -21.45
N ASP A 104 55.04 8.47 -22.36
CA ASP A 104 54.96 8.68 -23.82
C ASP A 104 53.88 7.83 -24.51
N ALA A 105 53.15 7.01 -23.74
CA ALA A 105 52.12 6.11 -24.26
C ALA A 105 51.01 5.92 -23.24
N ASP A 106 49.84 5.54 -23.77
CA ASP A 106 48.66 5.15 -22.99
C ASP A 106 48.75 3.63 -22.67
N PRO A 107 49.15 3.25 -21.44
CA PRO A 107 49.32 1.87 -21.02
C PRO A 107 48.01 1.08 -20.96
N TYR A 108 48.12 -0.23 -21.11
CA TYR A 108 47.02 -1.17 -20.86
C TYR A 108 47.62 -2.41 -20.20
N LEU A 109 47.03 -2.87 -19.10
CA LEU A 109 47.56 -3.94 -18.28
C LEU A 109 46.58 -5.11 -18.20
N TYR A 110 47.05 -6.35 -18.41
CA TYR A 110 46.29 -7.56 -18.06
C TYR A 110 46.98 -8.33 -16.92
N LEU A 111 46.25 -8.61 -15.85
CA LEU A 111 46.63 -9.58 -14.82
C LEU A 111 46.10 -10.96 -15.18
N LEU A 112 46.97 -11.97 -15.19
CA LEU A 112 46.65 -13.34 -15.56
C LEU A 112 47.05 -14.33 -14.45
N ALA A 113 46.32 -15.45 -14.39
CA ALA A 113 46.72 -16.63 -13.64
C ALA A 113 47.94 -17.32 -14.27
N ALA A 114 48.54 -18.27 -13.56
CA ALA A 114 49.71 -19.03 -14.03
C ALA A 114 49.48 -19.76 -15.37
N ASP A 115 48.25 -20.17 -15.66
CA ASP A 115 47.86 -20.83 -16.91
C ASP A 115 47.55 -19.86 -18.07
N GLY A 116 47.66 -18.55 -17.81
CA GLY A 116 47.39 -17.49 -18.79
C GLY A 116 45.93 -17.02 -18.82
N THR A 117 45.05 -17.54 -17.97
CA THR A 117 43.67 -17.07 -17.82
C THR A 117 43.65 -15.62 -17.35
N ARG A 118 42.91 -14.74 -18.03
CA ARG A 118 42.73 -13.33 -17.63
C ARG A 118 41.91 -13.24 -16.35
N LEU A 119 42.48 -12.56 -15.34
CA LEU A 119 41.85 -12.33 -14.04
C LEU A 119 41.31 -10.90 -13.92
N ALA A 120 42.03 -9.92 -14.45
CA ALA A 120 41.64 -8.51 -14.46
C ALA A 120 42.49 -7.73 -15.47
N ASP A 121 42.09 -6.51 -15.77
CA ASP A 121 42.80 -5.59 -16.64
C ASP A 121 42.29 -4.17 -16.47
N ASP A 122 43.10 -3.22 -16.93
CA ASP A 122 42.84 -1.79 -16.77
C ASP A 122 43.73 -0.96 -17.71
N ASP A 123 43.30 0.24 -18.10
CA ASP A 123 44.08 1.22 -18.89
C ASP A 123 44.27 2.59 -18.23
N ASP A 124 43.36 3.06 -17.38
CA ASP A 124 43.42 4.41 -16.81
C ASP A 124 43.06 4.52 -15.32
N GLY A 125 43.02 3.39 -14.59
CA GLY A 125 42.64 3.35 -13.17
C GLY A 125 43.72 3.82 -12.19
N GLY A 126 44.91 4.22 -12.64
CA GLY A 126 46.01 4.80 -11.87
C GLY A 126 46.12 6.33 -12.00
N ALA A 127 47.25 6.91 -11.61
CA ALA A 127 47.43 8.36 -11.74
C ALA A 127 47.64 8.80 -13.20
N GLY A 128 46.83 9.73 -13.69
CA GLY A 128 46.90 10.22 -15.07
C GLY A 128 46.35 9.19 -16.05
N LEU A 129 47.16 8.74 -17.01
CA LEU A 129 46.81 7.65 -17.93
C LEU A 129 47.42 6.31 -17.46
N ALA A 130 47.86 6.18 -16.22
CA ALA A 130 48.48 4.92 -15.79
C ALA A 130 47.41 3.84 -15.61
N ALA A 131 47.70 2.61 -16.03
CA ALA A 131 46.87 1.45 -15.77
C ALA A 131 47.13 0.91 -14.35
N ARG A 132 46.08 0.55 -13.60
CA ARG A 132 46.18 -0.01 -12.25
C ARG A 132 45.14 -1.11 -11.99
N VAL A 133 45.63 -2.32 -11.73
CA VAL A 133 44.80 -3.42 -11.21
C VAL A 133 45.09 -3.65 -9.72
N GLU A 134 44.04 -3.67 -8.91
CA GLU A 134 44.09 -4.13 -7.52
C GLU A 134 43.24 -5.38 -7.31
N ARG A 135 43.84 -6.45 -6.78
CA ARG A 135 43.13 -7.71 -6.49
C ARG A 135 43.64 -8.37 -5.21
N ASP A 136 42.73 -8.99 -4.48
CA ASP A 136 43.08 -9.94 -3.42
C ASP A 136 43.51 -11.25 -4.08
N LEU A 137 44.78 -11.61 -3.94
CA LEU A 137 45.38 -12.76 -4.59
C LEU A 137 45.82 -13.80 -3.55
N ALA A 138 45.54 -15.07 -3.84
CA ALA A 138 46.04 -16.20 -3.06
C ALA A 138 47.55 -16.43 -3.33
N PRO A 139 48.27 -17.14 -2.43
CA PRO A 139 49.64 -17.55 -2.72
C PRO A 139 49.73 -18.33 -4.04
N GLY A 140 50.67 -17.97 -4.89
CA GLY A 140 50.79 -18.54 -6.22
C GLY A 140 51.61 -17.67 -7.18
N VAL A 141 51.74 -18.17 -8.41
CA VAL A 141 52.43 -17.48 -9.50
C VAL A 141 51.39 -16.78 -10.37
N TYR A 142 51.67 -15.53 -10.72
CA TYR A 142 50.81 -14.71 -11.57
C TYR A 142 51.63 -14.10 -12.70
N LEU A 143 50.94 -13.77 -13.80
CA LEU A 143 51.52 -13.09 -14.94
C LEU A 143 50.89 -11.70 -15.11
N VAL A 144 51.67 -10.78 -15.64
CA VAL A 144 51.20 -9.46 -16.06
C VAL A 144 51.57 -9.27 -17.52
N GLU A 145 50.60 -9.00 -18.38
CA GLU A 145 50.86 -8.52 -19.74
C GLU A 145 50.79 -6.99 -19.74
N ALA A 146 51.93 -6.33 -20.00
CA ALA A 146 52.03 -4.90 -20.19
C ALA A 146 51.93 -4.59 -21.68
N THR A 147 50.87 -3.90 -22.10
CA THR A 147 50.62 -3.46 -23.47
C THR A 147 50.10 -2.02 -23.49
N THR A 148 49.52 -1.57 -24.60
CA THR A 148 49.05 -0.18 -24.77
C THR A 148 47.69 -0.12 -25.44
N VAL A 149 47.03 1.04 -25.35
CA VAL A 149 45.78 1.33 -26.09
C VAL A 149 46.06 1.59 -27.58
N GLY A 150 47.18 2.24 -27.89
CA GLY A 150 47.46 2.90 -29.18
C GLY A 150 47.97 2.03 -30.33
N GLY A 151 48.13 0.71 -30.14
CA GLY A 151 48.64 -0.20 -31.17
C GLY A 151 50.09 0.06 -31.59
N ARG A 152 50.63 -0.87 -32.40
CA ARG A 152 52.02 -0.80 -32.91
C ARG A 152 52.31 0.46 -33.74
N GLY A 153 51.28 1.12 -34.29
CA GLY A 153 51.41 2.37 -35.06
C GLY A 153 51.87 3.58 -34.23
N ARG A 154 51.80 3.49 -32.90
CA ARG A 154 52.24 4.51 -31.94
C ARG A 154 53.75 4.79 -31.99
N GLY A 155 54.55 3.79 -32.40
CA GLY A 155 56.01 3.83 -32.26
C GLY A 155 56.47 3.33 -30.89
N ALA A 156 57.76 3.43 -30.57
CA ALA A 156 58.30 2.90 -29.31
C ALA A 156 58.00 3.81 -28.10
N ALA A 157 57.73 3.26 -26.92
CA ALA A 157 57.68 4.02 -25.65
C ALA A 157 58.17 3.19 -24.46
N ASP A 158 58.74 3.90 -23.49
CA ASP A 158 59.22 3.33 -22.25
C ASP A 158 58.06 3.23 -21.24
N PHE A 159 58.10 2.23 -20.36
CA PHE A 159 57.12 2.05 -19.29
C PHE A 159 57.78 1.54 -18.01
N THR A 160 57.10 1.77 -16.89
CA THR A 160 57.44 1.20 -15.58
C THR A 160 56.25 0.38 -15.07
N LEU A 161 56.50 -0.89 -14.75
CA LEU A 161 55.58 -1.81 -14.11
C LEU A 161 55.96 -1.99 -12.64
N THR A 162 55.03 -1.75 -11.73
CA THR A 162 55.19 -1.95 -10.29
C THR A 162 54.15 -2.94 -9.78
N VAL A 163 54.58 -3.94 -9.02
CA VAL A 163 53.71 -4.87 -8.30
C VAL A 163 53.97 -4.69 -6.81
N SER A 164 52.98 -4.23 -6.05
CA SER A 164 53.13 -3.96 -4.62
C SER A 164 52.03 -4.61 -3.78
N ARG A 165 52.34 -4.94 -2.53
CA ARG A 165 51.34 -5.35 -1.55
C ARG A 165 50.81 -4.13 -0.83
N VAL A 166 49.49 -3.94 -0.86
CA VAL A 166 48.82 -2.83 -0.18
C VAL A 166 47.99 -3.34 1.01
N PRO A 167 47.63 -2.48 1.99
CA PRO A 167 46.72 -2.85 3.05
C PRO A 167 45.39 -3.39 2.51
N GLY A 168 44.81 -4.39 3.19
CA GLY A 168 43.52 -4.96 2.80
C GLY A 168 42.33 -4.10 3.22
N CYS A 169 41.16 -4.33 2.61
CA CYS A 169 39.91 -3.59 2.86
C CYS A 169 39.05 -4.20 3.97
N GLY A 170 39.70 -4.75 5.00
CA GLY A 170 39.01 -5.37 6.13
C GLY A 170 38.29 -4.34 7.00
N VAL A 171 37.29 -4.81 7.76
CA VAL A 171 36.60 -4.00 8.76
C VAL A 171 37.50 -3.79 9.97
N VAL A 172 37.71 -2.53 10.37
CA VAL A 172 38.44 -2.18 11.59
C VAL A 172 37.46 -2.14 12.77
N HIS A 173 37.68 -2.98 13.78
CA HIS A 173 36.83 -2.98 14.98
C HIS A 173 37.28 -1.91 15.97
N LEU A 174 36.42 -0.91 16.20
CA LEU A 174 36.66 0.22 17.11
C LEU A 174 36.56 -0.17 18.58
N GLY A 175 35.76 -1.21 18.89
CA GLY A 175 35.55 -1.71 20.25
C GLY A 175 34.07 -1.71 20.66
N THR A 176 33.83 -1.75 21.97
CA THR A 176 32.49 -1.71 22.57
C THR A 176 32.20 -0.29 23.05
N LEU A 177 31.10 0.29 22.55
CA LEU A 177 30.67 1.63 22.94
C LEU A 177 30.12 1.62 24.37
N GLY A 178 30.59 2.55 25.20
CA GLY A 178 30.16 2.70 26.59
C GLY A 178 29.85 4.16 26.93
N PRO A 179 29.19 4.43 28.07
CA PRO A 179 28.72 5.77 28.43
C PRO A 179 29.83 6.78 28.75
N ASP A 180 31.04 6.31 29.05
CA ASP A 180 32.16 7.15 29.50
C ASP A 180 33.28 7.31 28.46
N ALA A 181 33.10 6.78 27.24
CA ALA A 181 34.16 6.76 26.24
C ALA A 181 33.63 6.77 24.80
N ASP A 182 34.14 7.73 24.02
CA ASP A 182 33.96 7.78 22.58
C ASP A 182 34.91 6.80 21.90
N LEU A 183 34.45 6.20 20.81
CA LEU A 183 35.29 5.43 19.91
C LEU A 183 35.70 6.32 18.75
N THR A 184 37.00 6.41 18.48
CA THR A 184 37.53 7.30 17.45
C THR A 184 38.41 6.55 16.45
N ALA A 185 38.41 7.03 15.22
CA ALA A 185 39.35 6.61 14.19
C ALA A 185 39.74 7.78 13.31
N GLU A 186 40.98 7.78 12.83
CA GLU A 186 41.49 8.77 11.88
C GLU A 186 41.92 8.04 10.61
N GLY A 187 41.79 8.72 9.47
CA GLY A 187 42.21 8.18 8.19
C GLY A 187 42.35 9.25 7.12
N SER A 188 42.63 8.81 5.89
CA SER A 188 42.70 9.69 4.74
C SER A 188 42.17 9.00 3.49
N TRP A 189 41.21 9.62 2.81
CA TRP A 189 40.77 9.19 1.50
C TRP A 189 41.81 9.59 0.45
N SER A 190 42.13 8.63 -0.42
CA SER A 190 43.04 8.81 -1.54
C SER A 190 42.66 7.86 -2.66
N LEU A 191 43.31 8.01 -3.82
CA LEU A 191 43.22 7.03 -4.90
C LEU A 191 43.57 5.62 -4.44
N ASP A 192 44.32 5.46 -3.35
CA ASP A 192 44.81 4.18 -2.86
C ASP A 192 43.90 3.52 -1.82
N THR A 193 42.86 4.24 -1.38
CA THR A 193 41.87 3.76 -0.43
C THR A 193 40.93 2.77 -1.10
N CYS A 194 40.39 1.84 -0.30
CA CYS A 194 39.42 0.84 -0.74
C CYS A 194 38.17 1.48 -1.38
N GLY A 195 37.49 0.77 -2.27
CA GLY A 195 36.24 1.27 -2.83
C GLY A 195 35.08 1.22 -1.83
N SER A 196 34.26 2.27 -1.82
CA SER A 196 32.96 2.30 -1.18
C SER A 196 32.03 1.28 -1.82
N ARG A 197 31.27 0.57 -0.99
CA ARG A 197 30.22 -0.35 -1.41
C ARG A 197 28.91 0.37 -1.70
N ILE A 198 28.74 1.58 -1.18
CA ILE A 198 27.47 2.32 -1.20
C ILE A 198 27.51 3.42 -2.25
N VAL A 199 28.63 4.14 -2.35
CA VAL A 199 28.87 5.14 -3.39
C VAL A 199 29.91 4.57 -4.35
N THR A 200 29.47 3.69 -5.26
CA THR A 200 30.34 3.01 -6.22
C THR A 200 31.31 4.01 -6.87
N THR A 201 32.59 3.62 -7.00
CA THR A 201 33.74 4.46 -7.47
C THR A 201 34.37 5.43 -6.46
N HIS A 202 33.96 5.47 -5.19
CA HIS A 202 34.53 6.38 -4.18
C HIS A 202 35.49 5.65 -3.21
N PRO A 203 36.45 6.35 -2.59
CA PRO A 203 37.30 5.77 -1.55
C PRO A 203 36.58 5.64 -0.19
N ALA A 204 36.71 4.51 0.49
CA ALA A 204 36.06 4.25 1.78
C ALA A 204 36.93 3.47 2.77
N TYR A 205 36.67 3.70 4.06
CA TYR A 205 37.09 2.87 5.17
C TYR A 205 35.89 2.19 5.81
N ASN A 206 36.07 0.95 6.25
CA ASN A 206 35.02 0.17 6.91
C ASN A 206 35.39 -0.03 8.38
N TYR A 207 34.48 0.34 9.27
CA TYR A 207 34.62 0.20 10.72
C TYR A 207 33.49 -0.65 11.30
N SER A 208 33.68 -1.13 12.52
CA SER A 208 32.59 -1.72 13.32
C SER A 208 32.70 -1.34 14.79
N PHE A 209 31.57 -1.31 15.47
CA PHE A 209 31.52 -1.19 16.93
C PHE A 209 30.44 -2.11 17.50
N ALA A 210 30.60 -2.50 18.76
CA ALA A 210 29.58 -3.24 19.50
C ALA A 210 28.81 -2.31 20.42
N LEU A 211 27.47 -2.34 20.36
CA LEU A 211 26.59 -1.65 21.28
C LEU A 211 25.99 -2.69 22.25
N PRO A 212 26.39 -2.70 23.53
CA PRO A 212 26.00 -3.78 24.45
C PRO A 212 24.58 -3.67 24.99
N VAL A 213 23.99 -2.47 24.93
CA VAL A 213 22.64 -2.15 25.41
C VAL A 213 22.05 -1.11 24.46
N ASP A 214 20.76 -1.23 24.19
CA ASP A 214 20.01 -0.27 23.38
C ASP A 214 20.31 1.18 23.80
N GLY A 215 20.58 2.04 22.83
CA GLY A 215 20.97 3.41 23.13
C GLY A 215 21.09 4.28 21.90
N ARG A 216 21.09 5.60 22.12
CA ARG A 216 21.32 6.58 21.07
C ARG A 216 22.80 6.75 20.81
N VAL A 217 23.19 6.58 19.56
CA VAL A 217 24.55 6.68 19.09
C VAL A 217 24.62 7.81 18.08
N ARG A 218 25.58 8.71 18.28
CA ARG A 218 25.96 9.72 17.30
C ARG A 218 27.31 9.35 16.70
N ILE A 219 27.37 9.42 15.38
CA ILE A 219 28.51 9.10 14.55
C ILE A 219 28.82 10.36 13.76
N ASP A 220 29.96 10.97 14.01
CA ASP A 220 30.46 12.14 13.28
C ASP A 220 31.61 11.70 12.39
N LEU A 221 31.61 12.19 11.15
CA LEU A 221 32.72 12.07 10.22
C LEU A 221 33.10 13.46 9.75
N GLU A 222 34.22 13.93 10.26
CA GLU A 222 34.69 15.30 10.06
C GLU A 222 35.88 15.31 9.11
N SER A 223 35.92 16.26 8.18
CA SER A 223 37.01 16.41 7.22
C SER A 223 37.27 17.87 6.87
N GLU A 224 38.52 18.32 6.98
CA GLU A 224 38.89 19.69 6.57
C GLU A 224 38.97 19.85 5.04
N ASN A 225 39.25 18.76 4.32
CA ASN A 225 39.63 18.79 2.89
C ASN A 225 38.79 17.87 2.01
N GLY A 226 37.94 17.04 2.60
CA GLY A 226 37.04 16.09 1.94
C GLY A 226 35.57 16.44 2.18
N ASP A 227 34.71 15.85 1.37
CA ASP A 227 33.26 15.98 1.45
C ASP A 227 32.72 14.69 2.08
N ALA A 228 32.46 14.69 3.38
CA ALA A 228 32.31 13.46 4.17
C ALA A 228 30.99 12.74 3.88
N VAL A 229 31.01 11.42 3.81
CA VAL A 229 29.78 10.61 3.64
C VAL A 229 29.85 9.42 4.59
N LEU A 230 28.84 9.29 5.43
CA LEU A 230 28.66 8.15 6.35
C LEU A 230 27.58 7.20 5.85
N SER A 231 27.81 5.92 6.15
CA SER A 231 26.72 4.96 6.27
C SER A 231 26.88 4.12 7.53
N LEU A 232 25.74 3.64 8.02
CA LEU A 232 25.59 2.76 9.16
C LEU A 232 24.75 1.57 8.73
N ALA A 233 25.18 0.36 9.08
CA ALA A 233 24.49 -0.87 8.78
C ALA A 233 24.47 -1.84 9.98
N SER A 234 23.48 -2.72 10.05
CA SER A 234 23.53 -3.92 10.89
C SER A 234 23.64 -5.17 10.03
N LEU A 235 23.94 -6.30 10.69
CA LEU A 235 24.03 -7.60 10.03
C LEU A 235 22.67 -8.14 9.57
N GLU A 236 21.58 -7.76 10.24
CA GLU A 236 20.22 -8.25 9.97
C GLU A 236 19.42 -7.30 9.07
N GLY A 237 19.59 -5.99 9.22
CA GLY A 237 18.78 -4.96 8.56
C GLY A 237 19.43 -4.26 7.36
N GLY A 238 20.66 -4.63 6.98
CA GLY A 238 21.39 -3.92 5.93
C GLY A 238 21.73 -2.48 6.34
N VAL A 239 21.70 -1.53 5.41
CA VAL A 239 22.00 -0.11 5.69
C VAL A 239 20.82 0.54 6.44
N ILE A 240 21.09 1.00 7.66
CA ILE A 240 20.11 1.59 8.60
C ILE A 240 20.13 3.13 8.53
N GLY A 241 21.24 3.72 8.07
CA GLY A 241 21.34 5.15 7.86
C GLY A 241 22.49 5.53 6.93
N ALA A 242 22.33 6.61 6.18
CA ALA A 242 23.40 7.24 5.41
C ALA A 242 23.21 8.75 5.44
N ASN A 243 24.31 9.49 5.40
CA ASN A 243 24.31 10.95 5.50
C ASN A 243 25.56 11.52 4.81
N ASP A 244 25.45 12.69 4.20
CA ASP A 244 26.52 13.45 3.55
C ASP A 244 26.75 14.82 4.22
N ASP A 245 25.70 15.57 4.58
CA ASP A 245 25.85 16.93 5.14
C ASP A 245 25.13 17.15 6.49
N GLY A 246 25.11 16.15 7.37
CA GLY A 246 24.45 16.20 8.68
C GLY A 246 25.20 16.97 9.78
N GLY A 247 26.42 17.44 9.50
CA GLY A 247 27.26 18.26 10.38
C GLY A 247 27.37 19.74 9.95
N ASP A 248 28.43 20.44 10.35
CA ASP A 248 28.80 21.71 9.69
C ASP A 248 29.33 21.34 8.30
N PRO A 249 28.75 21.81 7.18
CA PRO A 249 29.20 21.38 5.85
C PRO A 249 30.70 21.66 5.68
N PRO A 250 31.53 20.66 5.30
CA PRO A 250 31.18 19.43 4.58
C PRO A 250 31.22 18.13 5.43
N ASP A 251 30.92 18.22 6.73
CA ASP A 251 30.94 17.08 7.65
C ASP A 251 29.62 16.29 7.62
N SER A 252 29.74 14.98 7.85
CA SER A 252 28.59 14.07 7.89
C SER A 252 28.29 13.61 9.31
N ARG A 253 27.00 13.43 9.63
CA ARG A 253 26.55 12.95 10.94
C ARG A 253 25.37 11.97 10.84
N ILE A 254 25.47 10.86 11.56
CA ILE A 254 24.35 9.95 11.81
C ILE A 254 24.06 9.94 13.32
N GLU A 255 22.84 10.28 13.74
CA GLU A 255 22.40 10.15 15.13
C GLU A 255 21.14 9.27 15.21
N GLN A 256 21.27 8.04 15.74
CA GLN A 256 20.21 7.04 15.71
C GLN A 256 20.07 6.30 17.04
N TYR A 257 18.85 5.86 17.36
CA TYR A 257 18.62 4.95 18.47
C TYR A 257 18.77 3.52 17.93
N LEU A 258 19.68 2.77 18.51
CA LEU A 258 20.14 1.48 18.01
C LEU A 258 19.88 0.41 19.08
N PRO A 259 19.28 -0.74 18.74
CA PRO A 259 19.24 -1.89 19.65
C PRO A 259 20.64 -2.44 19.91
N ALA A 260 20.80 -3.24 20.97
CA ALA A 260 22.06 -3.90 21.28
C ALA A 260 22.46 -4.88 20.16
N ASP A 261 23.51 -4.54 19.41
CA ASP A 261 24.04 -5.33 18.29
C ASP A 261 25.46 -4.88 17.91
N ILE A 262 26.02 -5.48 16.85
CA ILE A 262 27.24 -5.08 16.17
C ILE A 262 26.87 -4.30 14.91
N TYR A 263 27.41 -3.09 14.80
CA TYR A 263 27.16 -2.20 13.68
C TYR A 263 28.38 -2.04 12.80
N LEU A 264 28.14 -1.84 11.52
CA LEU A 264 29.13 -1.55 10.49
C LEU A 264 29.01 -0.10 10.06
N ILE A 265 30.14 0.59 9.95
CA ILE A 265 30.21 1.97 9.47
C ILE A 265 31.05 1.98 8.19
N GLU A 266 30.54 2.57 7.11
CA GLU A 266 31.38 2.96 5.98
C GLU A 266 31.61 4.47 6.04
N ALA A 267 32.87 4.87 6.13
CA ALA A 267 33.31 6.26 6.05
C ALA A 267 33.89 6.51 4.65
N THR A 268 33.15 7.24 3.82
CA THR A 268 33.49 7.56 2.42
C THR A 268 33.37 9.06 2.21
N THR A 269 33.45 9.48 0.96
CA THR A 269 33.38 10.89 0.56
C THR A 269 32.59 11.06 -0.74
N TYR A 270 31.95 12.22 -0.94
CA TYR A 270 30.99 12.48 -2.03
C TYR A 270 31.64 12.65 -3.41
N LEU A 271 32.88 13.15 -3.49
CA LEU A 271 33.56 13.36 -4.77
C LEU A 271 34.23 12.07 -5.27
N ALA A 272 33.98 11.73 -6.54
CA ALA A 272 34.53 10.54 -7.21
C ALA A 272 36.06 10.45 -7.06
N ARG A 273 36.57 9.22 -7.06
CA ARG A 273 37.99 8.88 -6.81
C ARG A 273 38.96 9.71 -7.67
N ASP A 274 38.59 10.12 -8.88
CA ASP A 274 39.39 10.90 -9.83
C ASP A 274 39.25 12.44 -9.72
N ARG A 275 38.36 12.97 -8.87
CA ARG A 275 38.01 14.41 -8.80
C ARG A 275 38.31 15.09 -7.46
N GLN A 276 38.89 14.38 -6.50
CA GLN A 276 39.28 14.92 -5.20
C GLN A 276 40.62 15.69 -5.25
N PRO A 277 40.90 16.60 -4.30
CA PRO A 277 42.28 16.86 -3.89
C PRO A 277 42.96 15.52 -3.55
N LEU A 278 44.20 15.31 -3.99
CA LEU A 278 44.90 14.00 -3.97
C LEU A 278 44.95 13.27 -2.61
N HIS A 279 44.64 13.97 -1.50
CA HIS A 279 44.53 13.43 -0.15
C HIS A 279 43.55 14.28 0.69
N SER A 280 42.54 13.64 1.28
CA SER A 280 41.58 14.27 2.20
C SER A 280 41.58 13.50 3.53
N ASP A 281 41.89 14.15 4.63
CA ASP A 281 41.92 13.58 5.98
C ASP A 281 40.52 13.51 6.59
N PHE A 282 40.27 12.55 7.48
CA PHE A 282 39.03 12.48 8.23
C PHE A 282 39.23 12.00 9.67
N THR A 283 38.31 12.42 10.53
CA THR A 283 38.12 11.90 11.89
C THR A 283 36.72 11.32 12.01
N LEU A 284 36.62 10.06 12.41
CA LEU A 284 35.39 9.37 12.75
C LEU A 284 35.26 9.33 14.28
N THR A 285 34.14 9.80 14.82
CA THR A 285 33.82 9.72 16.25
C THR A 285 32.47 9.04 16.43
N VAL A 286 32.44 7.96 17.21
CA VAL A 286 31.22 7.26 17.63
C VAL A 286 31.06 7.46 19.13
N HIS A 287 29.97 8.09 19.54
CA HIS A 287 29.70 8.35 20.95
C HIS A 287 28.27 8.02 21.34
N LEU A 288 28.11 7.61 22.59
CA LEU A 288 26.78 7.43 23.17
C LEU A 288 26.23 8.81 23.54
N VAL A 289 25.01 9.08 23.11
CA VAL A 289 24.34 10.34 23.41
C VAL A 289 23.69 10.24 24.78
N ASP A 290 24.04 11.17 25.67
CA ASP A 290 23.33 11.38 26.94
C ASP A 290 21.96 12.03 26.66
N GLU A 291 20.93 11.20 26.52
CA GLU A 291 19.58 11.64 26.20
C GLU A 291 18.99 12.59 27.26
N LEU A 292 19.40 12.50 28.53
CA LEU A 292 18.96 13.41 29.59
C LEU A 292 19.58 14.81 29.44
N ALA A 293 20.80 14.90 28.90
CA ALA A 293 21.47 16.16 28.61
C ALA A 293 20.95 16.81 27.30
N GLN A 294 20.61 16.02 26.28
CA GLN A 294 20.06 16.52 25.01
C GLN A 294 18.58 16.94 25.08
N GLN A 295 17.81 16.41 26.03
CA GLN A 295 16.49 16.96 26.37
C GLN A 295 16.53 18.46 26.76
N ALA A 296 17.71 19.05 27.00
CA ALA A 296 17.83 20.47 27.33
C ALA A 296 18.12 21.39 26.11
N GLN A 297 18.26 20.88 24.88
CA GLN A 297 18.62 21.69 23.70
C GLN A 297 17.80 21.32 22.45
N ASP A 298 17.17 22.34 21.85
CA ASP A 298 16.42 22.43 20.58
C ASP A 298 15.36 21.34 20.27
N PHE A 299 14.35 21.67 19.45
CA PHE A 299 13.35 20.69 19.02
C PHE A 299 13.93 19.82 17.88
N ARG A 300 13.60 18.53 17.82
CA ARG A 300 14.03 17.62 16.75
C ARG A 300 12.96 16.61 16.42
N ILE A 301 12.38 16.74 15.23
CA ILE A 301 11.32 15.84 14.75
C ILE A 301 11.94 14.60 14.13
N LYS A 302 11.37 13.44 14.46
CA LYS A 302 11.90 12.14 14.08
C LYS A 302 10.78 11.19 13.67
N VAL A 303 10.96 10.51 12.54
CA VAL A 303 10.24 9.26 12.23
C VAL A 303 10.97 8.13 12.96
N GLU A 304 10.33 7.55 13.96
CA GLU A 304 10.94 6.59 14.88
C GLU A 304 10.76 5.14 14.45
N LYS A 305 9.67 4.83 13.74
CA LYS A 305 9.35 3.50 13.21
C LYS A 305 8.46 3.67 11.98
N VAL A 306 8.69 2.86 10.96
CA VAL A 306 7.75 2.59 9.87
C VAL A 306 7.42 1.10 9.94
N ASP A 307 6.17 0.77 9.66
CA ASP A 307 5.63 -0.58 9.73
C ASP A 307 4.73 -0.78 8.51
N ILE A 308 5.22 -1.62 7.61
CA ILE A 308 4.60 -2.03 6.35
C ILE A 308 5.07 -3.47 6.09
N PRO A 309 4.25 -4.34 5.48
CA PRO A 309 4.70 -5.67 5.07
C PRO A 309 5.93 -5.63 4.16
N ASP A 310 6.82 -6.61 4.31
CA ASP A 310 8.01 -6.76 3.47
C ASP A 310 7.67 -7.20 2.04
N ASP A 311 6.53 -7.86 1.86
CA ASP A 311 5.96 -8.23 0.56
C ASP A 311 4.59 -7.57 0.40
N VAL A 312 4.36 -6.90 -0.74
CA VAL A 312 3.08 -6.26 -1.10
C VAL A 312 2.69 -6.63 -2.52
N VAL A 313 1.40 -6.62 -2.86
CA VAL A 313 0.93 -6.98 -4.21
C VAL A 313 0.66 -5.72 -5.03
N VAL A 314 0.97 -5.73 -6.33
CA VAL A 314 0.64 -4.64 -7.26
C VAL A 314 -0.86 -4.33 -7.20
N GLY A 315 -1.21 -3.05 -7.14
CA GLY A 315 -2.59 -2.56 -7.13
C GLY A 315 -3.30 -2.67 -5.78
N ASP A 316 -2.82 -3.50 -4.85
CA ASP A 316 -3.43 -3.63 -3.53
C ASP A 316 -3.10 -2.40 -2.65
N PRO A 317 -4.13 -1.76 -2.05
CA PRO A 317 -3.90 -0.69 -1.09
C PRO A 317 -3.31 -1.27 0.19
N VAL A 318 -2.18 -0.71 0.61
CA VAL A 318 -1.47 -1.09 1.82
C VAL A 318 -1.38 0.11 2.75
N ALA A 319 -1.73 -0.11 4.02
CA ALA A 319 -1.56 0.88 5.07
C ALA A 319 -0.09 0.95 5.51
N VAL A 320 0.48 2.15 5.47
CA VAL A 320 1.79 2.49 6.01
C VAL A 320 1.58 3.05 7.41
N ASN A 321 1.96 2.26 8.41
CA ASN A 321 1.93 2.67 9.80
C ASN A 321 3.28 3.27 10.21
N TYR A 322 3.25 4.26 11.08
CA TYR A 322 4.48 4.94 11.50
C TYR A 322 4.33 5.60 12.87
N ARG A 323 5.48 5.79 13.53
CA ARG A 323 5.60 6.53 14.78
C ARG A 323 6.48 7.75 14.56
N VAL A 324 6.01 8.91 15.01
CA VAL A 324 6.73 10.18 14.96
C VAL A 324 6.89 10.77 16.36
N GLY A 325 8.05 11.34 16.65
CA GLY A 325 8.35 11.91 17.96
C GLY A 325 9.16 13.19 17.87
N ASN A 326 9.13 13.97 18.95
CA ASN A 326 10.10 15.05 19.19
C ASN A 326 11.15 14.54 20.18
N ALA A 327 12.36 14.25 19.69
CA ALA A 327 13.49 13.81 20.50
C ALA A 327 14.27 14.99 21.12
N GLY A 328 13.92 16.21 20.77
CA GLY A 328 14.40 17.43 21.41
C GLY A 328 13.49 17.82 22.58
N GLY A 329 14.05 18.20 23.73
CA GLY A 329 13.23 18.69 24.85
C GLY A 329 12.98 20.20 24.82
N GLY A 330 13.32 20.86 23.71
CA GLY A 330 12.92 22.24 23.40
C GLY A 330 11.50 22.34 22.82
N ASP A 331 10.87 23.50 23.04
CA ASP A 331 9.61 23.86 22.39
C ASP A 331 9.83 24.22 20.90
N LEU A 332 8.87 23.87 20.05
CA LEU A 332 8.83 24.35 18.67
C LEU A 332 8.61 25.88 18.65
N PRO A 333 9.37 26.66 17.86
CA PRO A 333 9.16 28.10 17.75
C PRO A 333 7.87 28.41 16.97
N GLY A 334 7.06 29.35 17.46
CA GLY A 334 5.89 29.91 16.75
C GLY A 334 4.77 28.92 16.44
N GLU A 335 3.81 29.32 15.58
CA GLU A 335 3.01 28.32 14.87
C GLU A 335 3.89 27.61 13.82
N HIS A 336 3.64 26.32 13.62
CA HIS A 336 4.42 25.48 12.73
C HIS A 336 3.50 24.44 12.10
N THR A 337 3.94 23.88 10.99
CA THR A 337 3.22 22.82 10.29
C THR A 337 4.17 21.68 10.00
N THR A 338 3.83 20.46 10.45
CA THR A 338 4.57 19.25 10.07
C THR A 338 3.87 18.53 8.95
N TYR A 339 4.58 18.28 7.86
CA TYR A 339 4.17 17.51 6.70
C TYR A 339 4.74 16.10 6.77
N LEU A 340 3.88 15.10 6.54
CA LEU A 340 4.31 13.75 6.25
C LEU A 340 4.15 13.46 4.76
N TYR A 341 5.18 12.85 4.17
CA TYR A 341 5.16 12.44 2.78
C TYR A 341 5.77 11.06 2.60
N VAL A 342 5.33 10.38 1.54
CA VAL A 342 5.79 9.04 1.18
C VAL A 342 6.29 9.04 -0.25
N VAL A 343 7.46 8.47 -0.47
CA VAL A 343 8.04 8.25 -1.80
C VAL A 343 8.37 6.79 -1.94
N GLY A 344 7.92 6.17 -3.03
CA GLY A 344 8.28 4.79 -3.37
C GLY A 344 8.97 4.77 -4.72
N ARG A 345 10.16 4.16 -4.81
CA ARG A 345 10.86 3.99 -6.08
C ARG A 345 11.46 2.59 -6.24
N ASP A 346 11.68 2.22 -7.49
CA ASP A 346 12.51 1.07 -7.86
C ASP A 346 14.02 1.38 -7.71
N PRO A 347 14.93 0.39 -7.82
CA PRO A 347 16.38 0.61 -7.82
C PRO A 347 16.88 1.55 -8.93
N GLY A 348 16.10 1.70 -10.01
CA GLY A 348 16.38 2.62 -11.12
C GLY A 348 15.91 4.07 -10.88
N GLY A 349 15.28 4.34 -9.72
CA GLY A 349 14.80 5.66 -9.34
C GLY A 349 13.46 6.08 -9.99
N ARG A 350 12.68 5.17 -10.57
CA ARG A 350 11.33 5.46 -11.08
C ARG A 350 10.31 5.42 -9.94
N ARG A 351 9.34 6.34 -9.94
CA ARG A 351 8.28 6.37 -8.92
C ARG A 351 7.30 5.21 -9.16
N VAL A 352 7.09 4.38 -8.14
CA VAL A 352 6.25 3.16 -8.24
C VAL A 352 4.95 3.22 -7.43
N ILE A 353 4.77 4.27 -6.60
CA ILE A 353 3.55 4.48 -5.82
C ILE A 353 2.76 5.71 -6.27
N ASP A 354 1.44 5.64 -6.13
CA ASP A 354 0.56 6.81 -6.21
C ASP A 354 0.33 7.38 -4.81
N VAL A 355 0.69 8.64 -4.58
CA VAL A 355 0.40 9.33 -3.31
C VAL A 355 -0.07 10.72 -3.65
N ASN A 356 -1.34 11.00 -3.30
CA ASN A 356 -1.96 12.31 -3.36
C ASN A 356 -2.54 12.65 -1.98
N ALA A 357 -1.69 12.96 -1.01
CA ALA A 357 -2.16 13.61 0.22
C ALA A 357 -1.01 14.39 0.90
N PRO A 358 -1.14 15.72 1.06
CA PRO A 358 -0.39 16.44 2.08
C PRO A 358 -1.04 16.19 3.45
N LEU A 359 -0.30 15.60 4.39
CA LEU A 359 -0.72 15.49 5.79
C LEU A 359 -0.04 16.57 6.61
N SER A 360 -0.75 17.66 6.91
CA SER A 360 -0.22 18.81 7.67
C SER A 360 -0.83 18.87 9.07
N ARG A 361 -0.05 18.78 10.17
CA ARG A 361 -0.57 18.94 11.54
C ARG A 361 0.38 19.56 12.57
N ARG A 362 -0.21 20.01 13.68
CA ARG A 362 0.44 20.56 14.90
C ARG A 362 0.39 19.53 16.02
N TRP A 363 1.48 19.35 16.77
CA TRP A 363 1.48 18.58 18.02
C TRP A 363 2.38 19.22 19.09
N PRO A 364 2.13 19.00 20.40
CA PRO A 364 2.92 19.60 21.48
C PRO A 364 4.32 18.97 21.60
N SER A 365 5.29 19.77 22.06
CA SER A 365 6.68 19.35 22.34
C SER A 365 6.74 18.29 23.44
N GLY A 366 7.59 17.27 23.25
CA GLY A 366 8.01 16.31 24.28
C GLY A 366 7.31 14.95 24.32
N VAL A 367 6.34 14.64 23.44
CA VAL A 367 5.63 13.33 23.42
C VAL A 367 5.75 12.68 22.03
N SER A 368 5.91 11.35 21.99
CA SER A 368 5.85 10.58 20.74
C SER A 368 4.41 10.17 20.42
N PHE A 369 4.09 10.10 19.13
CA PHE A 369 2.76 9.81 18.61
C PHE A 369 2.83 8.73 17.54
N HIS A 370 1.78 7.91 17.43
CA HIS A 370 1.77 6.74 16.56
C HIS A 370 0.47 6.63 15.76
N SER A 371 0.56 6.05 14.56
CA SER A 371 -0.59 5.88 13.66
C SER A 371 -1.51 4.73 14.01
N ASP A 372 -0.95 3.68 14.59
CA ASP A 372 -1.68 2.47 14.97
C ASP A 372 -1.04 1.81 16.21
N ALA A 373 -1.75 0.91 16.87
CA ALA A 373 -1.24 0.12 18.00
C ALA A 373 0.03 -0.70 17.66
N GLY A 374 0.20 -1.18 16.42
CA GLY A 374 1.37 -1.96 16.00
C GLY A 374 2.71 -1.20 16.00
N VAL A 375 2.63 0.13 15.95
CA VAL A 375 3.79 1.03 16.04
C VAL A 375 3.90 1.74 17.39
N ALA A 376 2.96 1.49 18.30
CA ALA A 376 2.96 2.08 19.63
C ALA A 376 4.15 1.61 20.48
N SER A 377 4.60 2.47 21.38
CA SER A 377 5.56 2.18 22.44
C SER A 377 4.99 2.61 23.79
N ALA A 378 5.67 2.21 24.89
CA ALA A 378 5.29 2.62 26.24
C ALA A 378 5.33 4.15 26.47
N THR A 379 6.01 4.90 25.61
CA THR A 379 6.18 6.36 25.70
C THR A 379 5.36 7.14 24.68
N SER A 380 4.70 6.44 23.74
CA SER A 380 3.90 7.07 22.70
C SER A 380 2.41 7.08 23.03
N VAL A 381 1.68 8.06 22.52
CA VAL A 381 0.21 8.13 22.64
C VAL A 381 -0.45 8.21 21.28
N ALA A 382 -1.63 7.60 21.15
CA ALA A 382 -2.41 7.68 19.92
C ALA A 382 -2.84 9.13 19.67
N ASN A 383 -2.65 9.60 18.45
CA ASN A 383 -3.07 10.93 18.04
C ASN A 383 -3.75 10.80 16.69
N PRO A 384 -5.02 11.22 16.55
CA PRO A 384 -5.69 11.26 15.24
C PRO A 384 -4.90 12.07 14.21
N GLY A 385 -3.96 12.88 14.73
CA GLY A 385 -2.96 13.66 14.04
C GLY A 385 -2.03 12.89 13.11
N VAL A 386 -1.68 11.69 13.55
CA VAL A 386 -0.73 10.78 12.95
C VAL A 386 -1.58 9.59 12.56
N ALA A 387 -2.05 9.53 11.32
CA ALA A 387 -2.92 8.47 10.83
C ALA A 387 -2.22 7.70 9.72
N SER A 388 -2.54 6.43 9.56
CA SER A 388 -1.91 5.58 8.55
C SER A 388 -2.09 6.18 7.15
N LEU A 389 -1.06 6.03 6.32
CA LEU A 389 -1.07 6.45 4.92
C LEU A 389 -1.38 5.25 4.05
N GLU A 390 -2.34 5.37 3.14
CA GLU A 390 -2.65 4.28 2.20
C GLU A 390 -1.86 4.49 0.89
N VAL A 391 -1.15 3.46 0.44
CA VAL A 391 -0.39 3.48 -0.81
C VAL A 391 -0.71 2.24 -1.64
N ALA A 392 -0.67 2.37 -2.97
CA ALA A 392 -0.74 1.24 -3.89
C ALA A 392 0.43 1.31 -4.88
N PHE A 393 1.02 0.15 -5.16
CA PHE A 393 2.14 0.00 -6.08
C PHE A 393 1.65 -0.32 -7.49
N ARG A 394 2.40 0.12 -8.51
CA ARG A 394 1.99 0.00 -9.92
C ARG A 394 2.81 -0.99 -10.74
N GLU A 395 3.98 -1.38 -10.27
CA GLU A 395 4.91 -2.27 -10.97
C GLU A 395 5.48 -3.25 -9.94
N ALA A 396 5.64 -4.51 -10.34
CA ALA A 396 6.29 -5.54 -9.54
C ALA A 396 7.81 -5.35 -9.48
N GLY A 397 8.44 -6.01 -8.53
CA GLY A 397 9.87 -6.04 -8.26
C GLY A 397 10.30 -5.32 -6.99
N SER A 398 11.60 -5.36 -6.74
CA SER A 398 12.19 -4.73 -5.56
C SER A 398 11.87 -3.24 -5.54
N ALA A 399 11.44 -2.74 -4.40
CA ALA A 399 11.16 -1.34 -4.19
C ALA A 399 11.66 -0.90 -2.81
N TRP A 400 11.77 0.41 -2.64
CA TRP A 400 11.89 0.99 -1.32
C TRP A 400 10.79 2.03 -1.11
N LEU A 401 10.40 2.18 0.14
CA LEU A 401 9.49 3.20 0.62
C LEU A 401 10.26 4.15 1.54
N PHE A 402 10.12 5.45 1.31
CA PHE A 402 10.62 6.50 2.18
C PHE A 402 9.46 7.22 2.83
N VAL A 403 9.43 7.27 4.16
CA VAL A 403 8.50 8.09 4.94
C VAL A 403 9.26 9.27 5.52
N GLY A 404 8.93 10.48 5.07
CA GLY A 404 9.57 11.73 5.51
C GLY A 404 8.62 12.59 6.34
N ALA A 405 9.17 13.25 7.36
CA ALA A 405 8.54 14.28 8.15
C ALA A 405 9.34 15.59 8.01
N VAL A 406 8.69 16.64 7.52
CA VAL A 406 9.25 18.00 7.38
C VAL A 406 8.46 18.93 8.27
N THR A 407 9.11 19.86 8.95
CA THR A 407 8.44 20.89 9.72
C THR A 407 8.84 22.25 9.22
N GLU A 408 7.85 23.11 9.04
CA GLU A 408 8.02 24.48 8.56
C GLU A 408 7.47 25.48 9.58
N ASP A 409 8.07 26.68 9.62
CA ASP A 409 7.52 27.82 10.36
C ASP A 409 6.39 28.54 9.59
N GLU A 410 5.86 29.63 10.15
CA GLU A 410 4.79 30.44 9.52
C GLU A 410 5.19 31.07 8.17
N ASP A 411 6.50 31.16 7.89
CA ASP A 411 7.08 31.75 6.68
C ASP A 411 7.51 30.67 5.65
N GLU A 412 7.11 29.40 5.84
CA GLU A 412 7.47 28.23 5.02
C GLU A 412 8.98 27.90 5.04
N ASN A 413 9.73 28.33 6.06
CA ASN A 413 11.11 27.91 6.22
C ASN A 413 11.16 26.54 6.91
N GLU A 414 11.92 25.61 6.34
CA GLU A 414 12.17 24.31 6.95
C GLU A 414 12.90 24.47 8.30
N LEU A 415 12.21 24.08 9.35
CA LEU A 415 12.67 24.02 10.74
C LEU A 415 13.35 22.69 11.06
N GLY A 416 13.03 21.63 10.31
CA GLY A 416 13.71 20.34 10.43
C GLY A 416 13.07 19.24 9.58
N PHE A 417 13.90 18.25 9.23
CA PHE A 417 13.51 17.12 8.41
C PHE A 417 14.09 15.81 8.97
N HIS A 418 13.31 14.74 8.90
CA HIS A 418 13.77 13.38 9.13
C HIS A 418 12.96 12.41 8.27
N GLY A 419 13.56 11.34 7.80
CA GLY A 419 12.79 10.24 7.25
C GLY A 419 13.43 8.88 7.45
N PHE A 420 12.66 7.86 7.05
CA PHE A 420 12.96 6.47 7.29
C PHE A 420 12.72 5.68 6.01
N TRP A 421 13.67 4.80 5.65
CA TRP A 421 13.61 3.96 4.47
C TRP A 421 13.21 2.54 4.87
N HIS A 422 12.33 1.93 4.10
CA HIS A 422 11.91 0.53 4.24
C HIS A 422 12.04 -0.16 2.89
N ASN A 423 12.80 -1.23 2.80
CA ASN A 423 12.89 -2.04 1.57
C ASN A 423 11.76 -3.06 1.58
N LEU A 424 11.19 -3.33 0.40
CA LEU A 424 10.12 -4.31 0.24
C LEU A 424 10.16 -4.93 -1.17
N MET A 425 9.49 -6.06 -1.33
CA MET A 425 9.23 -6.68 -2.63
C MET A 425 7.79 -6.40 -3.05
N VAL A 426 7.60 -5.90 -4.28
CA VAL A 426 6.28 -5.77 -4.88
C VAL A 426 6.03 -6.99 -5.76
N LEU A 427 5.05 -7.80 -5.42
CA LEU A 427 4.69 -9.03 -6.11
C LEU A 427 3.66 -8.74 -7.22
N SER A 428 3.80 -9.37 -8.38
CA SER A 428 2.78 -9.27 -9.44
C SER A 428 1.45 -9.95 -9.11
N SER A 429 1.45 -10.90 -8.18
CA SER A 429 0.26 -11.58 -7.64
C SER A 429 0.54 -12.09 -6.21
N PRO A 430 -0.46 -12.55 -5.44
CA PRO A 430 -0.23 -13.16 -4.12
C PRO A 430 0.53 -14.49 -4.21
N THR A 431 1.44 -14.73 -3.27
CA THR A 431 2.10 -16.03 -3.06
C THR A 431 1.35 -16.88 -2.05
N PHE A 432 1.47 -18.20 -2.17
CA PHE A 432 0.96 -19.12 -1.16
C PHE A 432 1.67 -20.48 -1.27
N ASP A 433 1.96 -21.06 -0.10
CA ASP A 433 2.47 -22.42 0.03
C ASP A 433 1.49 -23.43 -0.60
N PRO A 434 1.96 -24.63 -1.02
CA PRO A 434 1.09 -25.63 -1.65
C PRO A 434 -0.21 -25.88 -0.87
N VAL A 435 -1.33 -25.56 -1.51
CA VAL A 435 -2.68 -25.71 -1.00
C VAL A 435 -3.41 -26.82 -1.75
N GLU A 436 -3.93 -27.81 -1.01
CA GLU A 436 -4.79 -28.82 -1.60
C GLU A 436 -6.23 -28.30 -1.79
N VAL A 437 -6.74 -28.45 -3.01
CA VAL A 437 -8.09 -28.07 -3.45
C VAL A 437 -8.75 -29.19 -4.25
N THR A 438 -10.07 -29.18 -4.35
CA THR A 438 -10.83 -30.15 -5.15
C THR A 438 -11.63 -29.48 -6.25
N VAL A 439 -11.39 -29.88 -7.51
CA VAL A 439 -12.15 -29.45 -8.68
C VAL A 439 -12.75 -30.69 -9.35
N ASP A 440 -14.07 -30.69 -9.57
CA ASP A 440 -14.81 -31.80 -10.18
C ASP A 440 -14.53 -33.18 -9.54
N GLY A 441 -14.33 -33.19 -8.21
CA GLY A 441 -14.06 -34.40 -7.42
C GLY A 441 -12.61 -34.91 -7.49
N THR A 442 -11.72 -34.18 -8.16
CA THR A 442 -10.29 -34.49 -8.25
C THR A 442 -9.48 -33.51 -7.40
N ALA A 443 -8.53 -34.03 -6.62
CA ALA A 443 -7.66 -33.22 -5.77
C ALA A 443 -6.45 -32.67 -6.55
N TYR A 444 -6.18 -31.38 -6.40
CA TYR A 444 -5.06 -30.66 -6.98
C TYR A 444 -4.29 -29.95 -5.87
N SER A 445 -2.97 -29.86 -6.04
CA SER A 445 -2.10 -28.98 -5.26
C SER A 445 -1.85 -27.71 -6.08
N VAL A 446 -2.05 -26.56 -5.46
CA VAL A 446 -1.81 -25.25 -6.06
C VAL A 446 -0.79 -24.51 -5.22
N SER A 447 0.28 -24.04 -5.84
CA SER A 447 1.29 -23.19 -5.18
C SER A 447 1.56 -21.96 -6.02
N ALA A 448 1.91 -20.85 -5.37
CA ALA A 448 2.33 -19.63 -6.04
C ALA A 448 3.63 -19.15 -5.40
N GLU A 449 4.68 -19.05 -6.20
CA GLU A 449 6.02 -18.66 -5.76
C GLU A 449 6.48 -17.44 -6.55
N ALA A 450 7.06 -16.47 -5.82
CA ALA A 450 7.70 -15.31 -6.40
C ALA A 450 9.16 -15.62 -6.76
N ASP A 451 9.65 -15.05 -7.85
CA ASP A 451 11.07 -15.01 -8.13
C ASP A 451 11.76 -13.78 -7.49
N ASP A 452 13.08 -13.67 -7.65
CA ASP A 452 13.88 -12.56 -7.11
C ASP A 452 13.52 -11.20 -7.75
N GLU A 453 12.76 -11.20 -8.84
CA GLU A 453 12.27 -10.00 -9.55
C GLU A 453 10.82 -9.65 -9.17
N GLY A 454 10.22 -10.35 -8.21
CA GLY A 454 8.86 -10.11 -7.74
C GLY A 454 7.78 -10.65 -8.69
N GLU A 455 8.14 -11.41 -9.72
CA GLU A 455 7.18 -12.06 -10.61
C GLU A 455 6.68 -13.35 -9.97
N VAL A 456 5.36 -13.50 -9.88
CA VAL A 456 4.74 -14.66 -9.24
C VAL A 456 4.28 -15.67 -10.28
N THR A 457 4.71 -16.91 -10.11
CA THR A 457 4.32 -18.03 -10.95
C THR A 457 3.44 -19.01 -10.16
N THR A 458 2.24 -19.29 -10.68
CA THR A 458 1.32 -20.25 -10.08
C THR A 458 1.44 -21.62 -10.75
N ALA A 459 1.60 -22.67 -9.96
CA ALA A 459 1.65 -24.05 -10.40
C ALA A 459 0.41 -24.82 -9.93
N VAL A 460 -0.17 -25.64 -10.80
CA VAL A 460 -1.29 -26.54 -10.49
C VAL A 460 -0.90 -27.95 -10.91
N ALA A 461 -0.97 -28.90 -9.98
CA ALA A 461 -0.66 -30.30 -10.23
C ALA A 461 -1.69 -31.23 -9.58
N ALA A 462 -2.11 -32.29 -10.28
CA ALA A 462 -3.02 -33.27 -9.68
C ALA A 462 -2.30 -34.06 -8.57
N VAL A 463 -2.92 -34.20 -7.40
CA VAL A 463 -2.29 -34.86 -6.24
C VAL A 463 -1.97 -36.34 -6.53
N ALA A 464 -2.87 -37.02 -7.26
CA ALA A 464 -2.70 -38.42 -7.62
C ALA A 464 -1.72 -38.64 -8.79
N GLU A 465 -1.65 -37.70 -9.73
CA GLU A 465 -0.85 -37.80 -10.97
C GLU A 465 -0.20 -36.45 -11.31
N PRO A 466 0.88 -36.03 -10.62
CA PRO A 466 1.42 -34.67 -10.71
C PRO A 466 1.98 -34.28 -12.09
N GLU A 467 2.33 -35.28 -12.89
CA GLU A 467 2.92 -35.10 -14.23
C GLU A 467 1.86 -34.92 -15.34
N THR A 468 0.58 -35.09 -15.00
CA THR A 468 -0.52 -34.97 -15.97
C THR A 468 -0.80 -33.49 -16.23
N GLU A 469 -0.82 -33.11 -17.50
CA GLU A 469 -1.17 -31.76 -17.94
C GLU A 469 -2.61 -31.42 -17.52
N VAL A 470 -2.78 -30.29 -16.82
CA VAL A 470 -4.07 -29.77 -16.37
C VAL A 470 -4.58 -28.79 -17.41
N ASP A 471 -5.82 -28.96 -17.86
CA ASP A 471 -6.43 -28.03 -18.80
C ASP A 471 -6.66 -26.64 -18.15
N GLU A 472 -6.68 -25.61 -18.99
CA GLU A 472 -6.76 -24.21 -18.57
C GLU A 472 -7.98 -23.90 -17.68
N ALA A 473 -9.16 -24.42 -18.03
CA ALA A 473 -10.37 -24.18 -17.22
C ALA A 473 -10.28 -24.83 -15.83
N THR A 474 -9.76 -26.07 -15.75
CA THR A 474 -9.51 -26.73 -14.46
C THR A 474 -8.43 -26.00 -13.66
N ARG A 475 -7.39 -25.51 -14.34
CA ARG A 475 -6.30 -24.74 -13.73
C ARG A 475 -6.84 -23.46 -13.11
N ASP A 476 -7.60 -22.65 -13.84
CA ASP A 476 -8.19 -21.40 -13.35
C ASP A 476 -9.09 -21.62 -12.14
N ARG A 477 -9.97 -22.64 -12.21
CA ARG A 477 -10.82 -23.03 -11.07
C ARG A 477 -9.98 -23.39 -9.85
N ALA A 478 -8.92 -24.18 -10.01
CA ALA A 478 -8.06 -24.57 -8.91
C ALA A 478 -7.35 -23.37 -8.28
N ILE A 479 -6.83 -22.45 -9.09
CA ILE A 479 -6.20 -21.20 -8.63
C ILE A 479 -7.23 -20.34 -7.88
N TYR A 480 -8.44 -20.19 -8.42
CA TYR A 480 -9.52 -19.48 -7.74
C TYR A 480 -9.84 -20.11 -6.37
N VAL A 481 -10.00 -21.44 -6.27
CA VAL A 481 -10.26 -22.09 -4.98
C VAL A 481 -9.12 -21.86 -3.99
N ALA A 482 -7.87 -21.95 -4.45
CA ALA A 482 -6.69 -21.69 -3.62
C ALA A 482 -6.66 -20.24 -3.14
N GLY A 483 -6.93 -19.28 -4.02
CA GLY A 483 -7.03 -17.86 -3.68
C GLY A 483 -8.16 -17.57 -2.68
N VAL A 484 -9.34 -18.18 -2.84
CA VAL A 484 -10.43 -18.02 -1.85
C VAL A 484 -9.99 -18.53 -0.49
N ARG A 485 -9.32 -19.68 -0.43
CA ARG A 485 -8.80 -20.23 0.82
C ARG A 485 -7.79 -19.28 1.48
N THR A 486 -6.76 -18.85 0.75
CA THR A 486 -5.62 -18.14 1.33
C THR A 486 -5.83 -16.64 1.49
N GLN A 487 -6.68 -16.02 0.66
CA GLN A 487 -6.85 -14.55 0.63
C GLN A 487 -8.16 -14.07 1.25
N LEU A 488 -9.20 -14.92 1.29
CA LEU A 488 -10.52 -14.52 1.78
C LEU A 488 -10.92 -15.27 3.07
N LEU A 489 -10.67 -16.58 3.12
CA LEU A 489 -11.05 -17.44 4.24
C LEU A 489 -10.04 -17.40 5.39
N ASP A 490 -8.74 -17.49 5.08
CA ASP A 490 -7.69 -17.29 6.08
C ASP A 490 -7.76 -15.85 6.62
N GLY A 491 -7.74 -15.69 7.95
CA GLY A 491 -7.88 -14.39 8.59
C GLY A 491 -9.28 -13.74 8.46
N VAL A 492 -10.32 -14.48 8.04
CA VAL A 492 -11.67 -13.92 7.83
C VAL A 492 -12.21 -13.09 9.01
N PHE A 493 -11.87 -13.46 10.25
CA PHE A 493 -12.32 -12.75 11.46
C PHE A 493 -11.52 -11.49 11.80
N GLU A 494 -10.39 -11.27 11.13
CA GLU A 494 -9.53 -10.09 11.30
C GLU A 494 -9.92 -8.96 10.34
N ARG A 495 -10.80 -9.25 9.36
CA ARG A 495 -11.32 -8.30 8.40
C ARG A 495 -12.04 -7.16 9.13
N ALA A 496 -11.69 -5.91 8.81
CA ALA A 496 -12.16 -4.72 9.53
C ALA A 496 -13.70 -4.63 9.64
N ALA A 497 -14.42 -5.00 8.57
CA ALA A 497 -15.89 -5.00 8.56
C ALA A 497 -16.51 -6.02 9.55
N LEU A 498 -15.79 -7.10 9.87
CA LEU A 498 -16.30 -8.24 10.64
C LEU A 498 -15.72 -8.32 12.05
N ALA A 499 -14.54 -7.73 12.29
CA ALA A 499 -13.82 -7.79 13.57
C ALA A 499 -14.67 -7.35 14.77
N GLY A 500 -15.62 -6.41 14.55
CA GLY A 500 -16.55 -5.93 15.58
C GLY A 500 -17.80 -6.81 15.82
N LEU A 501 -17.97 -7.93 15.11
CA LEU A 501 -19.17 -8.80 15.18
C LEU A 501 -18.90 -10.16 15.84
N SER A 502 -17.64 -10.55 15.99
CA SER A 502 -17.19 -11.93 16.29
C SER A 502 -17.37 -12.40 17.74
N GLY A 503 -18.03 -11.63 18.62
CA GLY A 503 -17.97 -11.87 20.07
C GLY A 503 -19.26 -11.80 20.89
N ALA A 504 -20.45 -11.54 20.32
CA ALA A 504 -21.60 -11.10 21.15
C ALA A 504 -22.79 -12.08 21.31
N ASP A 505 -23.16 -12.92 20.33
CA ASP A 505 -24.51 -13.52 20.30
C ASP A 505 -24.58 -15.05 20.06
N GLU A 506 -25.64 -15.70 20.56
CA GLU A 506 -25.94 -17.11 20.29
C GLU A 506 -26.40 -17.30 18.82
N PRO A 507 -25.92 -18.36 18.12
CA PRO A 507 -26.32 -18.62 16.73
C PRO A 507 -27.82 -18.92 16.63
N LEU A 508 -28.46 -18.44 15.56
CA LEU A 508 -29.86 -18.74 15.30
C LEU A 508 -30.05 -20.25 15.11
N ALA A 509 -31.11 -20.82 15.70
CA ALA A 509 -31.41 -22.26 15.62
C ALA A 509 -31.82 -22.75 14.21
N ALA A 510 -31.93 -21.85 13.23
CA ALA A 510 -32.29 -22.15 11.85
C ALA A 510 -31.03 -22.39 10.99
N PRO A 511 -31.11 -23.21 9.92
CA PRO A 511 -29.97 -23.42 9.03
C PRO A 511 -29.50 -22.11 8.40
N VAL A 512 -28.20 -22.08 8.06
CA VAL A 512 -27.55 -21.00 7.28
C VAL A 512 -28.45 -20.63 6.09
N VAL A 513 -28.61 -19.32 5.86
CA VAL A 513 -29.37 -18.81 4.71
C VAL A 513 -28.79 -19.44 3.45
N ALA A 514 -29.63 -20.10 2.64
CA ALA A 514 -29.21 -20.56 1.32
C ALA A 514 -29.06 -19.31 0.44
N LEU A 515 -27.86 -18.74 0.44
CA LEU A 515 -27.49 -17.70 -0.51
C LEU A 515 -27.30 -18.34 -1.88
N PRO A 516 -27.60 -17.63 -2.97
CA PRO A 516 -27.14 -18.04 -4.29
C PRO A 516 -25.63 -18.28 -4.25
N SER A 517 -25.16 -19.25 -5.05
CA SER A 517 -23.74 -19.57 -5.13
C SER A 517 -22.94 -18.55 -5.96
N ASP A 518 -23.61 -17.57 -6.58
CA ASP A 518 -22.94 -16.44 -7.21
C ASP A 518 -22.93 -15.22 -6.26
N PRO A 519 -21.74 -14.61 -6.00
CA PRO A 519 -21.58 -13.43 -5.16
C PRO A 519 -21.81 -12.13 -5.95
N SER A 520 -22.63 -12.17 -7.01
CA SER A 520 -22.83 -11.03 -7.90
C SER A 520 -23.60 -9.91 -7.21
N SER A 521 -23.45 -8.68 -7.72
CA SER A 521 -24.26 -7.55 -7.27
C SER A 521 -25.76 -7.84 -7.38
N ALA A 522 -26.20 -8.47 -8.49
CA ALA A 522 -27.59 -8.81 -8.74
C ALA A 522 -28.15 -9.77 -7.68
N SER A 523 -27.42 -10.84 -7.37
CA SER A 523 -27.78 -11.82 -6.33
C SER A 523 -27.86 -11.19 -4.94
N LEU A 524 -26.92 -10.30 -4.61
CA LEU A 524 -26.91 -9.57 -3.34
C LEU A 524 -28.08 -8.58 -3.24
N ILE A 525 -28.40 -7.87 -4.32
CA ILE A 525 -29.52 -6.92 -4.42
C ILE A 525 -30.86 -7.65 -4.24
N GLU A 526 -31.07 -8.75 -4.95
CA GLU A 526 -32.26 -9.60 -4.80
C GLU A 526 -32.39 -10.12 -3.35
N THR A 527 -31.29 -10.66 -2.81
CA THR A 527 -31.26 -11.19 -1.44
C THR A 527 -31.60 -10.11 -0.41
N PHE A 528 -31.06 -8.91 -0.59
CA PHE A 528 -31.38 -7.76 0.26
C PHE A 528 -32.84 -7.35 0.15
N GLY A 529 -33.39 -7.21 -1.06
CA GLY A 529 -34.79 -6.85 -1.29
C GLY A 529 -35.76 -7.81 -0.60
N ALA A 530 -35.52 -9.12 -0.73
CA ALA A 530 -36.31 -10.14 -0.05
C ALA A 530 -36.20 -10.05 1.48
N ALA A 531 -35.00 -9.83 2.00
CA ALA A 531 -34.76 -9.68 3.44
C ALA A 531 -35.44 -8.42 4.01
N TYR A 532 -35.35 -7.29 3.29
CA TYR A 532 -35.99 -6.04 3.65
C TYR A 532 -37.52 -6.21 3.73
N ALA A 533 -38.14 -6.72 2.68
CA ALA A 533 -39.59 -6.91 2.63
C ALA A 533 -40.09 -7.82 3.76
N ALA A 534 -39.39 -8.93 4.01
CA ALA A 534 -39.76 -9.90 5.05
C ALA A 534 -39.67 -9.32 6.48
N LEU A 535 -38.75 -8.38 6.73
CA LEU A 535 -38.53 -7.81 8.06
C LEU A 535 -39.35 -6.56 8.33
N VAL A 536 -39.42 -5.67 7.34
CA VAL A 536 -39.99 -4.34 7.51
C VAL A 536 -41.49 -4.35 7.18
N GLY A 537 -41.93 -5.15 6.20
CA GLY A 537 -43.31 -5.13 5.69
C GLY A 537 -44.41 -5.54 6.68
N SER A 538 -44.07 -6.27 7.75
CA SER A 538 -45.02 -6.65 8.81
C SER A 538 -44.78 -5.95 10.14
N SER A 539 -43.97 -4.90 10.16
CA SER A 539 -43.58 -4.18 11.37
C SER A 539 -44.66 -3.20 11.86
N GLU A 540 -44.56 -2.75 13.10
CA GLU A 540 -45.44 -1.70 13.64
C GLU A 540 -45.37 -0.38 12.82
N PRO A 541 -44.19 0.12 12.42
CA PRO A 541 -44.08 1.24 11.47
C PRO A 541 -44.85 1.04 10.16
N ALA A 542 -44.82 -0.16 9.57
CA ALA A 542 -45.61 -0.48 8.37
C ALA A 542 -47.11 -0.33 8.61
N GLY A 543 -47.58 -0.79 9.78
CA GLY A 543 -48.96 -0.62 10.23
C GLY A 543 -49.36 0.85 10.39
N SER A 544 -48.49 1.69 10.96
CA SER A 544 -48.72 3.14 11.11
C SER A 544 -48.85 3.85 9.76
N VAL A 545 -47.95 3.56 8.82
CA VAL A 545 -47.98 4.11 7.47
C VAL A 545 -49.27 3.72 6.75
N ALA A 546 -49.68 2.45 6.82
CA ALA A 546 -50.90 1.95 6.18
C ALA A 546 -52.20 2.64 6.65
N VAL A 547 -52.20 3.23 7.85
CA VAL A 547 -53.35 4.00 8.39
C VAL A 547 -53.15 5.52 8.35
N GLY A 548 -52.07 6.01 7.72
CA GLY A 548 -51.75 7.43 7.57
C GLY A 548 -51.26 8.13 8.85
N GLU A 549 -50.65 7.36 9.76
CA GLU A 549 -50.15 7.81 11.05
C GLU A 549 -48.61 7.95 11.05
N ALA A 550 -48.11 8.98 11.74
CA ALA A 550 -46.68 9.24 11.85
C ALA A 550 -45.99 8.12 12.62
N ILE A 551 -44.87 7.62 12.07
CA ILE A 551 -44.07 6.58 12.72
C ILE A 551 -43.57 7.11 14.07
N ASN A 552 -43.81 6.33 15.12
CA ASN A 552 -43.24 6.59 16.43
C ASN A 552 -41.72 6.36 16.37
N PRO A 553 -40.87 7.36 16.64
CA PRO A 553 -39.42 7.19 16.57
C PRO A 553 -38.89 6.10 17.51
N VAL A 554 -39.55 5.85 18.64
CA VAL A 554 -39.17 4.75 19.54
C VAL A 554 -39.47 3.40 18.88
N ALA A 555 -40.63 3.24 18.23
CA ALA A 555 -40.97 2.00 17.51
C ALA A 555 -40.04 1.76 16.31
N ALA A 556 -39.60 2.83 15.65
CA ALA A 556 -38.59 2.74 14.61
C ALA A 556 -37.22 2.29 15.19
N GLU A 557 -36.79 2.84 16.33
CA GLU A 557 -35.56 2.40 17.00
C GLU A 557 -35.63 0.92 17.39
N GLU A 558 -36.75 0.45 17.93
CA GLU A 558 -36.97 -0.97 18.25
C GLU A 558 -36.89 -1.86 17.01
N LEU A 559 -37.40 -1.41 15.86
CA LEU A 559 -37.27 -2.14 14.60
C LEU A 559 -35.80 -2.25 14.17
N VAL A 560 -35.01 -1.18 14.27
CA VAL A 560 -33.57 -1.22 13.94
C VAL A 560 -32.81 -2.16 14.86
N LEU A 561 -33.12 -2.15 16.17
CA LEU A 561 -32.50 -3.08 17.12
C LEU A 561 -32.87 -4.53 16.80
N ALA A 562 -34.13 -4.82 16.46
CA ALA A 562 -34.55 -6.15 16.06
C ALA A 562 -33.89 -6.62 14.74
N VAL A 563 -33.70 -5.72 13.78
CA VAL A 563 -32.96 -5.99 12.54
C VAL A 563 -31.49 -6.28 12.85
N ALA A 564 -30.85 -5.48 13.70
CA ALA A 564 -29.46 -5.66 14.11
C ALA A 564 -29.25 -6.97 14.87
N GLU A 565 -30.11 -7.32 15.82
CA GLU A 565 -30.07 -8.60 16.55
C GLU A 565 -30.16 -9.79 15.59
N ARG A 566 -31.08 -9.73 14.62
CA ARG A 566 -31.21 -10.78 13.59
C ARG A 566 -29.99 -10.85 12.68
N ALA A 567 -29.40 -9.71 12.34
CA ALA A 567 -28.18 -9.63 11.54
C ALA A 567 -27.00 -10.27 12.29
N SER A 568 -26.79 -9.91 13.56
CA SER A 568 -25.77 -10.52 14.43
C SER A 568 -25.97 -12.02 14.61
N GLY A 569 -27.21 -12.47 14.83
CA GLY A 569 -27.53 -13.89 14.92
C GLY A 569 -27.25 -14.67 13.61
N ARG A 570 -27.43 -14.02 12.44
CA ARG A 570 -27.02 -14.60 11.14
C ARG A 570 -25.50 -14.67 11.01
N PHE A 571 -24.79 -13.62 11.40
CA PHE A 571 -23.33 -13.62 11.42
C PHE A 571 -22.79 -14.75 12.30
N ALA A 572 -23.35 -14.97 13.49
CA ALA A 572 -22.93 -16.05 14.38
C ALA A 572 -23.08 -17.44 13.72
N SER A 573 -24.15 -17.67 12.94
CA SER A 573 -24.32 -18.89 12.16
C SER A 573 -23.26 -19.04 11.06
N LEU A 574 -22.94 -17.96 10.32
CA LEU A 574 -21.89 -17.94 9.31
C LEU A 574 -20.50 -18.16 9.93
N ALA A 575 -20.18 -17.43 11.00
CA ALA A 575 -18.93 -17.57 11.75
C ALA A 575 -18.74 -19.02 12.26
N SER A 576 -19.81 -19.66 12.75
CA SER A 576 -19.75 -21.07 13.15
C SER A 576 -19.52 -22.01 11.96
N SER A 577 -20.12 -21.72 10.79
CA SER A 577 -19.89 -22.46 9.55
C SER A 577 -18.43 -22.34 9.10
N TRP A 578 -17.91 -21.12 9.03
CA TRP A 578 -16.53 -20.84 8.61
C TRP A 578 -15.50 -21.42 9.58
N SER A 579 -15.76 -21.36 10.89
CA SER A 579 -14.90 -22.00 11.89
C SER A 579 -14.84 -23.52 11.72
N ALA A 580 -15.99 -24.15 11.41
CA ALA A 580 -16.04 -25.58 11.14
C ALA A 580 -15.36 -25.95 9.81
N LEU A 581 -15.49 -25.11 8.78
CA LEU A 581 -14.77 -25.24 7.51
C LEU A 581 -13.26 -25.16 7.73
N LEU A 582 -12.76 -24.09 8.38
CA LEU A 582 -11.36 -23.91 8.73
C LEU A 582 -10.80 -25.12 9.50
N GLY A 583 -11.52 -25.59 10.52
CA GLY A 583 -11.09 -26.77 11.29
C GLY A 583 -10.98 -28.06 10.46
N ARG A 584 -11.79 -28.24 9.41
CA ARG A 584 -11.65 -29.36 8.45
C ARG A 584 -10.44 -29.19 7.55
N LEU A 585 -10.22 -27.98 7.04
CA LEU A 585 -9.09 -27.66 6.17
C LEU A 585 -7.75 -27.81 6.92
N GLU A 586 -7.69 -27.38 8.18
CA GLU A 586 -6.55 -27.63 9.09
C GLU A 586 -6.33 -29.14 9.35
N GLY A 587 -7.41 -29.92 9.30
CA GLY A 587 -7.38 -31.39 9.37
C GLY A 587 -6.87 -32.08 8.11
N GLY A 588 -6.56 -31.34 7.04
CA GLY A 588 -6.06 -31.85 5.77
C GLY A 588 -7.15 -32.17 4.74
N GLU A 589 -8.40 -31.74 4.95
CA GLU A 589 -9.41 -31.78 3.88
C GLU A 589 -9.14 -30.67 2.84
N ALA A 590 -9.42 -30.98 1.57
CA ALA A 590 -9.28 -30.02 0.47
C ALA A 590 -10.57 -29.22 0.28
N LEU A 591 -10.46 -27.90 0.06
CA LEU A 591 -11.60 -27.02 -0.24
C LEU A 591 -12.11 -27.31 -1.65
N SER A 592 -13.42 -27.45 -1.82
CA SER A 592 -14.04 -27.61 -3.15
C SER A 592 -14.44 -26.28 -3.80
N LEU A 593 -14.58 -26.26 -5.12
CA LEU A 593 -15.09 -25.08 -5.86
C LEU A 593 -16.47 -24.60 -5.36
N GLY A 594 -17.37 -25.54 -5.04
CA GLY A 594 -18.69 -25.19 -4.51
C GLY A 594 -18.62 -24.55 -3.13
N GLU A 595 -17.73 -25.03 -2.25
CA GLU A 595 -17.50 -24.41 -0.94
C GLU A 595 -16.86 -23.03 -1.08
N ALA A 596 -15.93 -22.84 -2.02
CA ALA A 596 -15.30 -21.55 -2.28
C ALA A 596 -16.32 -20.50 -2.76
N LEU A 597 -17.16 -20.86 -3.74
CA LEU A 597 -18.24 -19.99 -4.25
C LEU A 597 -19.28 -19.66 -3.17
N SER A 598 -19.68 -20.67 -2.37
CA SER A 598 -20.59 -20.47 -1.23
C SER A 598 -19.97 -19.52 -0.21
N PHE A 599 -18.70 -19.74 0.15
CA PHE A 599 -18.00 -18.90 1.12
C PHE A 599 -17.87 -17.45 0.63
N GLN A 600 -17.49 -17.22 -0.63
CA GLN A 600 -17.38 -15.86 -1.16
C GLN A 600 -18.73 -15.13 -1.17
N SER A 601 -19.82 -15.86 -1.48
CA SER A 601 -21.19 -15.32 -1.42
C SER A 601 -21.61 -14.98 0.00
N GLU A 602 -21.31 -15.87 0.96
CA GLU A 602 -21.53 -15.64 2.39
C GLU A 602 -20.72 -14.46 2.93
N LEU A 603 -19.46 -14.33 2.53
CA LEU A 603 -18.58 -13.24 2.90
C LEU A 603 -19.10 -11.90 2.36
N ALA A 604 -19.43 -11.85 1.08
CA ALA A 604 -19.98 -10.65 0.45
C ALA A 604 -21.30 -10.22 1.12
N TYR A 605 -22.18 -11.16 1.43
CA TYR A 605 -23.41 -10.87 2.19
C TYR A 605 -23.11 -10.40 3.62
N ALA A 606 -22.13 -10.99 4.31
CA ALA A 606 -21.75 -10.58 5.65
C ALA A 606 -21.21 -9.14 5.69
N GLU A 607 -20.33 -8.78 4.75
CA GLU A 607 -19.73 -7.45 4.68
C GLU A 607 -20.69 -6.39 4.14
N ALA A 608 -21.47 -6.70 3.11
CA ALA A 608 -22.35 -5.74 2.45
C ALA A 608 -23.68 -5.54 3.17
N VAL A 609 -24.25 -6.58 3.80
CA VAL A 609 -25.60 -6.53 4.38
C VAL A 609 -25.57 -6.62 5.90
N VAL A 610 -24.85 -7.59 6.45
CA VAL A 610 -24.91 -7.90 7.89
C VAL A 610 -24.17 -6.87 8.73
N ALA A 611 -22.94 -6.50 8.34
CA ALA A 611 -22.13 -5.56 9.10
C ALA A 611 -22.75 -4.15 9.21
N PRO A 612 -23.28 -3.54 8.13
CA PRO A 612 -23.96 -2.24 8.25
C PRO A 612 -25.21 -2.30 9.13
N ALA A 613 -26.02 -3.36 9.02
CA ALA A 613 -27.22 -3.53 9.83
C ALA A 613 -26.89 -3.64 11.33
N ALA A 614 -25.86 -4.41 11.70
CA ALA A 614 -25.39 -4.51 13.07
C ALA A 614 -24.80 -3.18 13.58
N ALA A 615 -24.06 -2.46 12.74
CA ALA A 615 -23.53 -1.14 13.08
C ALA A 615 -24.63 -0.12 13.38
N ALA A 616 -25.72 -0.13 12.62
CA ALA A 616 -26.89 0.72 12.85
C ALA A 616 -27.51 0.48 14.24
N GLY A 617 -27.62 -0.78 14.67
CA GLY A 617 -28.09 -1.15 16.01
C GLY A 617 -27.23 -0.54 17.12
N ARG A 618 -25.90 -0.67 17.03
CA ARG A 618 -24.96 -0.08 18.00
C ARG A 618 -25.08 1.45 18.09
N ILE A 619 -25.35 2.12 16.97
CA ILE A 619 -25.57 3.58 16.95
C ILE A 619 -26.86 3.93 17.69
N VAL A 620 -27.94 3.16 17.51
CA VAL A 620 -29.20 3.36 18.25
C VAL A 620 -28.98 3.16 19.75
N GLU A 621 -28.24 2.13 20.16
CA GLU A 621 -27.90 1.88 21.57
C GLU A 621 -27.11 3.06 22.16
N ALA A 622 -26.05 3.51 21.46
CA ALA A 622 -25.26 4.66 21.88
C ALA A 622 -26.11 5.93 21.97
N ALA A 623 -27.04 6.16 21.03
CA ALA A 623 -27.97 7.28 21.07
C ALA A 623 -28.95 7.20 22.25
N ARG A 624 -29.36 6.00 22.68
CA ARG A 624 -30.23 5.82 23.86
C ARG A 624 -29.51 6.10 25.16
N GLU A 625 -28.21 5.82 25.22
CA GLU A 625 -27.37 6.04 26.39
C GLU A 625 -26.87 7.50 26.51
N ALA A 626 -26.73 8.21 25.40
CA ALA A 626 -26.20 9.57 25.36
C ALA A 626 -27.18 10.63 25.91
N GLU A 627 -26.66 11.60 26.68
CA GLU A 627 -27.47 12.67 27.29
C GLU A 627 -28.23 13.53 26.25
N THR A 628 -27.59 13.81 25.10
CA THR A 628 -28.20 14.59 24.01
C THR A 628 -28.72 13.73 22.86
N ARG A 629 -28.79 12.41 23.06
CA ARG A 629 -29.19 11.38 22.08
C ARG A 629 -28.49 11.54 20.73
N TRP A 630 -29.25 11.60 19.64
CA TRP A 630 -28.79 11.86 18.27
C TRP A 630 -28.02 13.18 18.09
N GLY A 631 -28.08 14.09 19.06
CA GLY A 631 -27.30 15.33 19.09
C GLY A 631 -25.87 15.16 19.60
N ASP A 632 -25.55 14.01 20.21
CA ASP A 632 -24.27 13.76 20.85
C ASP A 632 -23.13 13.72 19.82
N PRO A 633 -22.00 14.41 20.07
CA PRO A 633 -20.88 14.43 19.14
C PRO A 633 -20.32 13.04 18.81
N GLY A 634 -20.30 12.12 19.78
CA GLY A 634 -19.85 10.74 19.59
C GLY A 634 -20.82 9.96 18.69
N VAL A 635 -22.12 10.06 18.95
CA VAL A 635 -23.16 9.44 18.10
C VAL A 635 -23.12 9.99 16.67
N ARG A 636 -22.91 11.30 16.52
CA ARG A 636 -22.76 11.93 15.19
C ARG A 636 -21.52 11.47 14.44
N ALA A 637 -20.41 11.25 15.14
CA ALA A 637 -19.21 10.68 14.55
C ALA A 637 -19.46 9.26 14.04
N MET A 638 -20.13 8.41 14.84
CA MET A 638 -20.50 7.05 14.42
C MET A 638 -21.42 7.04 13.19
N ILE A 639 -22.40 7.95 13.12
CA ILE A 639 -23.28 8.08 11.94
C ILE A 639 -22.48 8.50 10.70
N ALA A 640 -21.48 9.37 10.85
CA ALA A 640 -20.63 9.80 9.73
C ALA A 640 -19.75 8.67 9.17
N GLU A 641 -19.49 7.61 9.95
CA GLU A 641 -18.74 6.43 9.52
C GLU A 641 -19.57 5.44 8.69
N LEU A 642 -20.91 5.49 8.79
CA LEU A 642 -21.81 4.78 7.88
C LEU A 642 -21.73 5.45 6.50
N ARG A 643 -20.71 5.10 5.71
CA ARG A 643 -20.51 5.62 4.35
C ARG A 643 -21.80 5.45 3.54
N SER A 644 -22.42 6.57 3.16
CA SER A 644 -23.55 6.62 2.24
C SER A 644 -23.05 7.12 0.89
N CYS A 645 -23.12 6.26 -0.12
CA CYS A 645 -23.23 6.70 -1.52
C CYS A 645 -24.61 7.37 -1.68
N ARG A 646 -24.82 8.17 -2.75
CA ARG A 646 -26.17 8.70 -3.03
C ARG A 646 -27.08 7.59 -3.56
N GLY A 647 -27.53 6.71 -2.67
CA GLY A 647 -28.63 5.79 -2.92
C GLY A 647 -29.96 6.49 -2.66
N GLY A 648 -30.94 6.29 -3.53
CA GLY A 648 -32.29 6.84 -3.38
C GLY A 648 -33.35 5.75 -3.26
N GLY A 649 -34.62 6.13 -3.04
CA GLY A 649 -35.74 5.18 -3.06
C GLY A 649 -35.88 4.40 -4.37
N THR A 650 -35.27 4.87 -5.46
CA THR A 650 -35.15 4.17 -6.75
C THR A 650 -34.35 2.88 -6.65
N ASP A 651 -33.26 2.86 -5.89
CA ASP A 651 -32.37 1.69 -5.80
C ASP A 651 -33.00 0.60 -4.93
N LEU A 652 -33.73 1.00 -3.89
CA LEU A 652 -34.54 0.06 -3.10
C LEU A 652 -35.69 -0.52 -3.92
N ALA A 653 -36.35 0.27 -4.76
CA ALA A 653 -37.40 -0.24 -5.65
C ALA A 653 -36.84 -1.31 -6.60
N VAL A 654 -35.67 -1.07 -7.21
CA VAL A 654 -34.97 -2.06 -8.03
C VAL A 654 -34.67 -3.34 -7.25
N ALA A 655 -34.21 -3.23 -5.99
CA ALA A 655 -33.97 -4.39 -5.14
C ALA A 655 -35.23 -5.19 -4.81
N LEU A 656 -36.35 -4.50 -4.54
CA LEU A 656 -37.63 -5.12 -4.25
C LEU A 656 -38.25 -5.78 -5.50
N ASP A 657 -38.11 -5.15 -6.67
CA ASP A 657 -38.53 -5.71 -7.96
C ASP A 657 -37.70 -6.94 -8.32
N ALA A 658 -36.37 -6.88 -8.13
CA ALA A 658 -35.50 -8.05 -8.33
C ALA A 658 -35.90 -9.23 -7.43
N ALA A 659 -36.39 -8.93 -6.23
CA ALA A 659 -36.91 -9.90 -5.27
C ALA A 659 -38.38 -10.33 -5.49
N ASP A 660 -39.01 -9.94 -6.60
CA ASP A 660 -40.40 -10.26 -6.98
C ASP A 660 -41.42 -9.91 -5.86
N GLN A 661 -41.29 -8.73 -5.28
CA GLN A 661 -42.18 -8.28 -4.19
C GLN A 661 -43.45 -7.61 -4.72
N ASP A 662 -44.62 -8.03 -4.23
CA ASP A 662 -45.92 -7.48 -4.66
C ASP A 662 -46.21 -6.05 -4.13
N ALA A 663 -45.52 -5.62 -3.06
CA ALA A 663 -45.81 -4.40 -2.30
C ALA A 663 -44.69 -3.34 -2.40
N VAL A 664 -44.06 -3.24 -3.58
CA VAL A 664 -42.89 -2.35 -3.81
C VAL A 664 -43.22 -0.91 -3.44
N ASP A 665 -44.33 -0.36 -3.94
CA ASP A 665 -44.73 1.02 -3.67
C ASP A 665 -44.94 1.29 -2.17
N GLU A 666 -45.63 0.38 -1.44
CA GLU A 666 -45.85 0.56 -0.01
C GLU A 666 -44.56 0.47 0.81
N LEU A 667 -43.63 -0.42 0.41
CA LEU A 667 -42.34 -0.59 1.08
C LEU A 667 -41.38 0.59 0.82
N VAL A 668 -41.42 1.19 -0.37
CA VAL A 668 -40.67 2.41 -0.71
C VAL A 668 -41.22 3.62 0.05
N VAL A 669 -42.55 3.72 0.21
CA VAL A 669 -43.15 4.73 1.09
C VAL A 669 -42.71 4.52 2.53
N LEU A 670 -42.75 3.28 3.03
CA LEU A 670 -42.27 2.97 4.38
C LEU A 670 -40.80 3.32 4.59
N ASP A 671 -39.92 3.01 3.63
CA ASP A 671 -38.51 3.41 3.66
C ASP A 671 -38.36 4.93 3.78
N THR A 672 -39.10 5.67 2.95
CA THR A 672 -39.11 7.13 2.94
C THR A 672 -39.49 7.70 4.31
N GLU A 673 -40.45 7.09 4.98
CA GLU A 673 -40.89 7.49 6.32
C GLU A 673 -39.92 7.06 7.42
N MET A 674 -39.27 5.90 7.29
CA MET A 674 -38.23 5.44 8.21
C MET A 674 -36.98 6.33 8.16
N ARG A 675 -36.56 6.76 6.97
CA ARG A 675 -35.48 7.75 6.78
C ARG A 675 -35.78 9.07 7.49
N ALA A 676 -37.05 9.47 7.50
CA ALA A 676 -37.49 10.65 8.22
C ALA A 676 -37.48 10.40 9.74
N ALA A 677 -37.97 9.25 10.19
CA ALA A 677 -38.05 8.91 11.60
C ALA A 677 -36.66 8.81 12.26
N LEU A 678 -35.69 8.20 11.58
CA LEU A 678 -34.39 7.84 12.15
C LEU A 678 -33.19 8.30 11.29
N PRO A 679 -32.22 9.03 11.88
CA PRO A 679 -31.02 9.49 11.16
C PRO A 679 -30.13 8.38 10.60
N VAL A 680 -30.19 7.17 11.18
CA VAL A 680 -29.31 6.04 10.82
C VAL A 680 -29.89 5.17 9.70
N TRP A 681 -31.20 5.20 9.48
CA TRP A 681 -31.88 4.26 8.58
C TRP A 681 -31.45 4.43 7.12
N GLY A 682 -31.56 5.64 6.59
CA GLY A 682 -31.17 5.95 5.20
C GLY A 682 -29.71 5.59 4.90
N PRO A 683 -28.73 6.10 5.67
CA PRO A 683 -27.33 5.76 5.47
C PRO A 683 -27.05 4.25 5.51
N THR A 684 -27.79 3.50 6.33
CA THR A 684 -27.67 2.03 6.41
C THR A 684 -28.18 1.36 5.14
N VAL A 685 -29.40 1.68 4.70
CA VAL A 685 -30.00 1.11 3.48
C VAL A 685 -29.18 1.46 2.25
N ASP A 686 -28.78 2.74 2.10
CA ASP A 686 -27.98 3.21 0.97
C ASP A 686 -26.58 2.56 0.97
N GLY A 687 -25.96 2.47 2.15
CA GLY A 687 -24.66 1.80 2.32
C GLY A 687 -24.71 0.33 1.90
N ILE A 688 -25.76 -0.39 2.29
CA ILE A 688 -25.96 -1.81 1.90
C ILE A 688 -26.12 -1.93 0.38
N LEU A 689 -27.02 -1.15 -0.22
CA LEU A 689 -27.29 -1.21 -1.66
C LEU A 689 -26.04 -0.91 -2.49
N CYS A 690 -25.23 0.06 -2.08
CA CYS A 690 -23.98 0.37 -2.78
C CYS A 690 -22.87 -0.63 -2.54
N ALA A 691 -22.76 -1.19 -1.33
CA ALA A 691 -21.82 -2.28 -1.10
C ALA A 691 -22.17 -3.49 -1.98
N ALA A 692 -23.46 -3.81 -2.11
CA ALA A 692 -23.93 -4.86 -3.03
C ALA A 692 -23.62 -4.50 -4.50
N ALA A 693 -23.91 -3.28 -4.94
CA ALA A 693 -23.61 -2.83 -6.31
C ALA A 693 -22.10 -2.85 -6.63
N ALA A 694 -21.24 -2.62 -5.64
CA ALA A 694 -19.79 -2.66 -5.80
C ALA A 694 -19.19 -4.08 -5.78
N ALA A 695 -20.00 -5.11 -5.51
CA ALA A 695 -19.53 -6.49 -5.38
C ALA A 695 -18.86 -7.00 -6.67
N ASP A 696 -19.41 -6.65 -7.84
CA ASP A 696 -18.84 -7.07 -9.12
C ASP A 696 -17.45 -6.48 -9.35
N ALA A 697 -17.28 -5.19 -9.06
CA ALA A 697 -15.95 -4.55 -9.13
C ALA A 697 -14.96 -5.17 -8.14
N ALA A 698 -15.43 -5.59 -6.96
CA ALA A 698 -14.59 -6.28 -5.99
C ALA A 698 -14.22 -7.70 -6.44
N ASN A 699 -15.17 -8.45 -7.01
CA ASN A 699 -14.95 -9.77 -7.59
C ASN A 699 -13.97 -9.71 -8.77
N HIS A 700 -14.11 -8.71 -9.64
CA HIS A 700 -13.18 -8.49 -10.76
C HIS A 700 -11.76 -8.22 -10.28
N ARG A 701 -11.59 -7.30 -9.32
CA ARG A 701 -10.28 -7.06 -8.69
C ARG A 701 -9.70 -8.31 -8.05
N PHE A 702 -10.52 -9.15 -7.44
CA PHE A 702 -10.05 -10.41 -6.88
C PHE A 702 -9.51 -11.35 -7.95
N LEU A 703 -10.15 -11.43 -9.12
CA LEU A 703 -9.64 -12.21 -10.26
C LEU A 703 -8.35 -11.61 -10.83
N GLU A 704 -8.28 -10.28 -10.99
CA GLU A 704 -7.06 -9.58 -11.44
C GLU A 704 -5.86 -9.90 -10.53
N ARG A 705 -6.07 -9.92 -9.21
CA ARG A 705 -5.02 -10.27 -8.24
C ARG A 705 -4.50 -11.70 -8.40
N LEU A 706 -5.35 -12.61 -8.85
CA LEU A 706 -4.98 -14.01 -9.09
C LEU A 706 -4.48 -14.25 -10.52
N ALA A 707 -4.35 -13.20 -11.34
CA ALA A 707 -4.08 -13.29 -12.78
C ALA A 707 -5.12 -14.15 -13.53
N LEU A 708 -6.40 -14.02 -13.16
CA LEU A 708 -7.54 -14.76 -13.70
C LEU A 708 -8.57 -13.85 -14.40
N GLU A 709 -8.23 -12.59 -14.65
CA GLU A 709 -9.13 -11.59 -15.25
C GLU A 709 -9.58 -11.93 -16.67
N GLU A 710 -8.82 -12.76 -17.40
CA GLU A 710 -9.20 -13.24 -18.74
C GLU A 710 -10.08 -14.50 -18.71
N SER A 711 -10.36 -15.08 -17.53
CA SER A 711 -11.12 -16.31 -17.40
C SER A 711 -12.62 -16.09 -17.61
N GLU A 712 -13.09 -16.25 -18.86
CA GLU A 712 -14.50 -16.07 -19.24
C GLU A 712 -15.48 -16.88 -18.38
N GLU A 713 -15.05 -18.05 -17.89
CA GLU A 713 -15.90 -18.92 -17.09
C GLU A 713 -16.13 -18.33 -15.68
N LEU A 714 -15.06 -17.90 -15.03
CA LEU A 714 -15.14 -17.28 -13.70
C LEU A 714 -15.86 -15.93 -13.77
N LEU A 715 -15.63 -15.14 -14.83
CA LEU A 715 -16.37 -13.89 -15.05
C LEU A 715 -17.88 -14.14 -15.13
N LYS A 716 -18.34 -15.17 -15.84
CA LYS A 716 -19.78 -15.54 -15.93
C LYS A 716 -20.36 -16.02 -14.59
N LEU A 717 -19.53 -16.60 -13.73
CA LEU A 717 -19.96 -17.09 -12.42
C LEU A 717 -19.97 -15.98 -11.35
N LEU A 718 -19.20 -14.91 -11.53
CA LEU A 718 -18.96 -13.91 -10.50
C LEU A 718 -19.47 -12.49 -10.85
N LEU A 719 -19.72 -12.18 -12.12
CA LEU A 719 -20.11 -10.85 -12.63
C LEU A 719 -21.30 -10.92 -13.62
N PRO A 720 -22.38 -10.13 -13.47
CA PRO A 720 -23.48 -10.00 -14.42
C PRO A 720 -23.23 -8.92 -15.50
N GLU A 721 -24.06 -8.87 -16.57
CA GLU A 721 -23.99 -7.85 -17.65
C GLU A 721 -24.67 -6.51 -17.24
N GLU A 722 -24.05 -5.37 -17.58
CA GLU A 722 -24.55 -4.00 -17.26
C GLU A 722 -25.67 -3.52 -18.21
N GLU A 723 -26.75 -2.92 -17.67
CA GLU A 723 -27.69 -2.07 -18.41
C GLU A 723 -27.32 -0.57 -18.34
N PRO A 724 -27.61 0.23 -19.39
CA PRO A 724 -27.22 1.64 -19.45
C PRO A 724 -28.15 2.55 -18.64
N THR A 725 -27.58 3.57 -18.01
CA THR A 725 -28.29 4.61 -17.24
C THR A 725 -28.47 5.90 -18.06
N GLU A 726 -29.68 6.50 -17.99
CA GLU A 726 -30.06 7.75 -18.67
C GLU A 726 -29.97 9.01 -17.77
N GLU A 727 -29.88 10.16 -18.45
CA GLU A 727 -29.48 11.50 -17.99
C GLU A 727 -30.53 12.34 -17.23
N ASP A 728 -29.97 13.18 -16.33
CA ASP A 728 -30.31 14.50 -15.75
C ASP A 728 -31.75 15.04 -15.55
N PRO A 729 -32.00 15.75 -14.41
CA PRO A 729 -33.32 16.25 -14.02
C PRO A 729 -33.60 17.73 -14.37
N GLU A 730 -34.87 18.08 -14.54
CA GLU A 730 -35.45 19.42 -14.31
C GLU A 730 -36.43 19.34 -13.12
N PRO A 731 -37.09 20.42 -12.62
CA PRO A 731 -36.69 21.74 -12.12
C PRO A 731 -36.67 21.79 -10.57
N ARG A 732 -36.36 22.93 -9.93
CA ARG A 732 -36.23 23.02 -8.46
C ARG A 732 -37.57 23.12 -7.73
N THR A 733 -38.06 21.96 -7.34
CA THR A 733 -39.10 21.74 -6.34
C THR A 733 -38.45 21.55 -4.96
N TYR A 734 -39.05 22.10 -3.90
CA TYR A 734 -38.60 21.81 -2.54
C TYR A 734 -39.42 20.67 -1.97
N ARG A 735 -38.73 19.65 -1.46
CA ARG A 735 -39.32 18.54 -0.70
C ARG A 735 -39.18 18.84 0.79
N LEU A 736 -40.31 18.92 1.48
CA LEU A 736 -40.36 19.23 2.91
C LEU A 736 -41.43 18.39 3.64
N ARG A 737 -41.27 18.26 4.96
CA ARG A 737 -42.19 17.58 5.87
C ARG A 737 -42.66 18.54 6.95
N VAL A 738 -43.90 18.37 7.42
CA VAL A 738 -44.36 19.00 8.67
C VAL A 738 -43.79 18.20 9.83
N ILE A 739 -43.14 18.88 10.79
CA ILE A 739 -42.65 18.26 12.02
C ILE A 739 -43.44 18.76 13.22
N ALA A 740 -43.66 17.91 14.22
CA ALA A 740 -44.34 18.27 15.45
C ALA A 740 -43.79 17.52 16.66
N ARG A 741 -43.76 18.15 17.85
CA ARG A 741 -43.39 17.48 19.12
C ARG A 741 -44.28 17.91 20.27
N LEU A 742 -44.49 17.02 21.25
CA LEU A 742 -45.14 17.36 22.52
C LEU A 742 -44.10 17.93 23.49
N GLY A 743 -44.22 19.20 23.87
CA GLY A 743 -43.38 19.79 24.90
C GLY A 743 -43.81 19.36 26.31
N ALA A 744 -42.90 19.42 27.27
CA ALA A 744 -43.14 19.11 28.69
C ALA A 744 -44.27 19.94 29.35
N ASP A 745 -44.70 21.04 28.72
CA ASP A 745 -45.83 21.86 29.15
C ASP A 745 -47.18 21.46 28.52
N GLY A 746 -47.21 20.34 27.79
CA GLY A 746 -48.39 19.78 27.12
C GLY A 746 -48.77 20.47 25.81
N ARG A 747 -48.03 21.49 25.36
CA ARG A 747 -48.24 22.12 24.05
C ARG A 747 -47.57 21.30 22.95
N VAL A 748 -48.15 21.33 21.75
CA VAL A 748 -47.53 20.73 20.58
C VAL A 748 -46.85 21.80 19.76
N GLU A 749 -45.54 21.72 19.62
CA GLU A 749 -44.72 22.61 18.81
C GLU A 749 -44.64 22.07 17.38
N HIS A 750 -44.68 22.95 16.37
CA HIS A 750 -44.66 22.60 14.96
C HIS A 750 -43.49 23.26 14.22
N GLY A 751 -43.13 22.69 13.08
CA GLY A 751 -42.18 23.27 12.13
C GLY A 751 -42.23 22.55 10.79
N VAL A 752 -41.25 22.84 9.95
CA VAL A 752 -40.96 22.01 8.77
C VAL A 752 -39.50 21.56 8.76
N GLU A 753 -39.24 20.45 8.11
CA GLU A 753 -37.91 19.91 7.85
C GLU A 753 -37.75 19.61 6.36
N PHE A 754 -36.64 20.02 5.76
CA PHE A 754 -36.32 19.75 4.36
C PHE A 754 -35.53 18.45 4.23
N ALA A 755 -35.52 17.86 3.02
CA ALA A 755 -34.73 16.67 2.71
C ALA A 755 -33.23 16.76 3.08
N GLY A 756 -32.66 17.97 3.17
CA GLY A 756 -31.28 18.22 3.64
C GLY A 756 -31.11 18.37 5.16
N GLY A 757 -32.13 18.07 5.97
CA GLY A 757 -32.09 18.16 7.44
C GLY A 757 -32.24 19.57 8.02
N LEU A 758 -32.36 20.60 7.17
CA LEU A 758 -32.66 21.96 7.60
C LEU A 758 -34.06 22.01 8.22
N ARG A 759 -34.15 22.49 9.47
CA ARG A 759 -35.43 22.71 10.16
C ARG A 759 -35.76 24.20 10.22
N ILE A 760 -37.00 24.52 9.87
CA ILE A 760 -37.54 25.87 9.98
C ILE A 760 -38.71 25.81 10.96
N LEU A 761 -38.57 26.53 12.07
CA LEU A 761 -39.61 26.65 13.09
C LEU A 761 -40.26 28.03 12.93
N PRO A 762 -41.55 28.13 12.54
CA PRO A 762 -42.24 29.42 12.43
C PRO A 762 -42.35 30.14 13.77
N ASP A 763 -42.35 31.47 13.77
CA ASP A 763 -42.41 32.28 15.01
C ASP A 763 -43.62 31.98 15.89
N VAL A 764 -44.77 31.67 15.27
CA VAL A 764 -45.97 31.16 15.95
C VAL A 764 -46.12 29.68 15.61
N ARG A 765 -45.81 28.77 16.54
CA ARG A 765 -45.70 27.33 16.25
C ARG A 765 -46.39 26.38 17.21
N TYR A 766 -47.09 26.88 18.23
CA TYR A 766 -47.63 26.03 19.29
C TYR A 766 -49.15 25.83 19.18
N LEU A 767 -49.59 24.58 19.18
CA LEU A 767 -50.95 24.18 19.52
C LEU A 767 -51.05 24.02 21.05
N ARG A 768 -52.02 24.69 21.67
CA ARG A 768 -52.16 24.69 23.13
C ARG A 768 -52.57 23.33 23.68
N ALA A 769 -52.18 23.06 24.93
CA ALA A 769 -52.58 21.86 25.67
C ALA A 769 -54.10 21.74 25.82
N ASP A 770 -54.79 22.88 25.98
CA ASP A 770 -56.24 23.01 26.21
C ASP A 770 -57.06 23.27 24.93
N ALA A 771 -56.48 23.05 23.73
CA ALA A 771 -57.19 23.29 22.48
C ALA A 771 -58.43 22.37 22.33
N PRO A 772 -59.62 22.91 21.98
CA PRO A 772 -60.83 22.11 21.86
C PRO A 772 -60.74 21.13 20.68
N ALA A 773 -61.29 19.92 20.85
CA ALA A 773 -61.29 18.90 19.80
C ALA A 773 -62.09 19.36 18.57
N GLY A 774 -61.53 19.11 17.38
CA GLY A 774 -62.13 19.39 16.07
C GLY A 774 -61.79 20.75 15.45
N GLU A 775 -61.17 21.68 16.19
CA GLU A 775 -60.88 23.04 15.69
C GLU A 775 -59.45 23.17 15.13
N TRP A 776 -59.32 23.66 13.89
CA TRP A 776 -58.04 23.90 13.23
C TRP A 776 -57.34 25.16 13.75
N ARG A 777 -56.01 25.07 13.91
CA ARG A 777 -55.11 26.17 14.22
C ARG A 777 -53.96 26.19 13.22
N GLU A 778 -53.51 27.36 12.81
CA GLU A 778 -52.38 27.55 11.89
C GLU A 778 -51.17 28.17 12.60
N THR A 779 -49.98 27.86 12.12
CA THR A 779 -48.72 28.49 12.53
C THR A 779 -48.55 29.87 11.89
N GLY A 780 -47.44 30.55 12.19
CA GLY A 780 -46.90 31.60 11.33
C GLY A 780 -46.36 31.02 10.01
N ASP A 781 -45.96 31.91 9.10
CA ASP A 781 -45.41 31.52 7.79
C ASP A 781 -44.05 30.80 7.95
N VAL A 782 -43.85 29.79 7.10
CA VAL A 782 -42.59 29.07 6.93
C VAL A 782 -41.80 29.77 5.83
N GLU A 783 -40.65 30.34 6.18
CA GLU A 783 -39.83 31.17 5.28
C GLU A 783 -38.44 30.54 5.05
N LEU A 784 -38.00 30.43 3.80
CA LEU A 784 -36.64 30.00 3.41
C LEU A 784 -35.98 31.11 2.59
N GLY A 785 -35.06 31.87 3.20
CA GLY A 785 -34.55 33.10 2.59
C GLY A 785 -35.66 34.16 2.50
N ASP A 786 -35.88 34.71 1.31
CA ASP A 786 -36.97 35.67 1.03
C ASP A 786 -38.26 34.99 0.50
N GLU A 787 -38.32 33.64 0.50
CA GLU A 787 -39.45 32.88 -0.03
C GLU A 787 -40.39 32.37 1.09
N VAL A 788 -41.71 32.59 0.93
CA VAL A 788 -42.75 32.02 1.81
C VAL A 788 -43.25 30.71 1.22
N LEU A 789 -43.09 29.62 1.95
CA LEU A 789 -43.42 28.27 1.48
C LEU A 789 -44.83 27.82 1.89
N GLY A 790 -45.36 28.33 3.01
CA GLY A 790 -46.71 28.02 3.47
C GLY A 790 -46.86 28.09 4.99
N ARG A 791 -47.95 27.50 5.52
CA ARG A 791 -48.22 27.39 6.96
C ARG A 791 -48.59 25.96 7.36
N VAL A 792 -48.14 25.55 8.54
CA VAL A 792 -48.60 24.30 9.17
C VAL A 792 -49.95 24.54 9.82
N ARG A 793 -50.88 23.59 9.70
CA ARG A 793 -52.14 23.57 10.44
C ARG A 793 -52.32 22.29 11.24
N SER A 794 -52.94 22.38 12.40
CA SER A 794 -53.25 21.19 13.22
C SER A 794 -54.52 21.30 14.05
N ARG A 795 -55.11 20.15 14.42
CA ARG A 795 -56.26 20.04 15.34
C ARG A 795 -56.20 18.78 16.20
N ARG A 796 -56.76 18.82 17.42
CA ARG A 796 -56.96 17.64 18.26
C ARG A 796 -58.24 16.90 17.85
N LEU A 797 -58.19 15.58 17.77
CA LEU A 797 -59.35 14.72 17.48
C LEU A 797 -59.97 14.18 18.78
N ALA A 798 -61.19 13.66 18.67
CA ALA A 798 -61.95 13.16 19.83
C ALA A 798 -61.34 11.89 20.46
N ASP A 799 -60.54 11.15 19.69
CA ASP A 799 -59.78 9.98 20.12
C ASP A 799 -58.41 10.32 20.71
N GLY A 800 -58.07 11.61 20.82
CA GLY A 800 -56.80 12.08 21.39
C GLY A 800 -55.68 12.27 20.39
N ARG A 801 -55.83 11.80 19.14
CA ARG A 801 -54.85 12.03 18.07
C ARG A 801 -54.80 13.50 17.64
N ILE A 802 -53.74 13.89 16.97
CA ILE A 802 -53.62 15.23 16.39
C ILE A 802 -53.53 15.10 14.88
N GLU A 803 -54.42 15.76 14.17
CA GLU A 803 -54.37 15.83 12.72
C GLU A 803 -53.57 17.05 12.29
N MET A 804 -52.65 16.85 11.35
CA MET A 804 -51.74 17.84 10.78
C MET A 804 -52.10 18.07 9.30
N GLY A 805 -51.76 19.25 8.80
CA GLY A 805 -51.90 19.62 7.40
C GLY A 805 -50.93 20.75 7.05
N PHE A 806 -50.81 21.04 5.76
CA PHE A 806 -50.04 22.16 5.26
C PHE A 806 -50.89 23.03 4.33
N VAL A 807 -50.68 24.34 4.36
CA VAL A 807 -51.44 25.30 3.57
C VAL A 807 -50.49 26.13 2.71
N ILE A 808 -50.69 26.12 1.39
CA ILE A 808 -49.87 26.85 0.41
C ILE A 808 -50.80 27.82 -0.33
N GLY A 809 -50.50 29.13 -0.29
CA GLY A 809 -51.33 30.12 -0.97
C GLY A 809 -52.81 30.18 -0.51
N GLY A 810 -53.13 29.61 0.66
CA GLY A 810 -54.49 29.46 1.17
C GLY A 810 -55.22 28.18 0.76
N GLU A 811 -54.59 27.34 -0.06
CA GLU A 811 -55.09 26.02 -0.43
C GLU A 811 -54.52 24.94 0.50
N GLU A 812 -55.37 23.99 0.90
CA GLU A 812 -54.99 22.86 1.74
C GLU A 812 -54.27 21.81 0.90
N HIS A 813 -53.06 21.46 1.32
CA HIS A 813 -52.31 20.36 0.74
C HIS A 813 -52.49 19.12 1.59
N GLN A 814 -52.88 18.03 0.94
CA GLN A 814 -53.20 16.79 1.62
C GLN A 814 -51.91 16.02 1.94
N LEU A 815 -51.68 15.73 3.22
CA LEU A 815 -50.59 14.86 3.67
C LEU A 815 -51.07 13.41 3.65
N ASP A 816 -50.27 12.48 3.16
CA ASP A 816 -50.58 11.05 3.21
C ASP A 816 -50.47 10.53 4.64
N ILE A 817 -49.40 10.94 5.35
CA ILE A 817 -49.25 10.77 6.79
C ILE A 817 -49.55 12.08 7.48
N ARG A 818 -50.69 12.10 8.18
CA ARG A 818 -51.30 13.33 8.71
C ARG A 818 -51.67 13.24 10.18
N TYR A 819 -51.60 12.06 10.80
CA TYR A 819 -52.02 11.86 12.19
C TYR A 819 -50.81 11.67 13.10
N LEU A 820 -50.79 12.37 14.23
CA LEU A 820 -49.95 12.06 15.38
C LEU A 820 -50.71 11.12 16.33
N PRO A 821 -50.05 10.09 16.89
CA PRO A 821 -50.68 9.16 17.82
C PRO A 821 -51.20 9.82 19.10
N SER A 822 -52.06 9.12 19.83
CA SER A 822 -52.65 9.63 21.07
C SER A 822 -51.71 9.55 22.29
N ASP A 823 -50.67 8.73 22.21
CA ASP A 823 -49.71 8.39 23.27
C ASP A 823 -48.31 8.96 22.99
N LEU A 824 -48.25 10.21 22.52
CA LEU A 824 -47.00 10.88 22.17
C LEU A 824 -46.01 10.94 23.35
N PRO A 825 -44.76 10.47 23.17
CA PRO A 825 -43.68 10.72 24.10
C PRO A 825 -43.28 12.22 24.11
N GLU A 826 -42.89 12.73 25.27
CA GLU A 826 -42.44 14.11 25.45
C GLU A 826 -41.11 14.37 24.72
N ASP A 827 -40.97 15.56 24.13
CA ASP A 827 -39.80 16.10 23.44
C ASP A 827 -39.28 15.29 22.24
N VAL A 828 -40.10 14.38 21.69
CA VAL A 828 -39.80 13.62 20.47
C VAL A 828 -40.45 14.28 19.25
N TRP A 829 -39.66 14.50 18.19
CA TRP A 829 -40.16 15.04 16.92
C TRP A 829 -40.76 13.95 16.03
N PHE A 830 -42.05 14.11 15.74
CA PHE A 830 -42.81 13.35 14.75
C PHE A 830 -42.84 14.11 13.43
N ARG A 831 -43.04 13.39 12.33
CA ARG A 831 -42.98 13.93 10.97
C ARG A 831 -44.19 13.47 10.18
N SER A 832 -44.72 14.35 9.34
CA SER A 832 -45.70 13.98 8.31
C SER A 832 -45.01 13.30 7.13
N SER A 833 -45.83 12.82 6.19
CA SER A 833 -45.34 12.46 4.86
C SER A 833 -44.70 13.68 4.21
N GLU A 834 -43.75 13.42 3.33
CA GLU A 834 -43.16 14.47 2.52
C GLU A 834 -44.15 15.02 1.53
N ILE A 835 -44.01 16.31 1.23
CA ILE A 835 -44.78 17.01 0.21
C ILE A 835 -43.83 17.81 -0.68
N GLU A 836 -44.23 17.92 -1.93
CA GLU A 836 -43.56 18.79 -2.89
C GLU A 836 -44.20 20.17 -2.87
N VAL A 837 -43.36 21.18 -2.62
CA VAL A 837 -43.77 22.59 -2.57
C VAL A 837 -42.95 23.35 -3.60
N THR A 838 -43.65 23.91 -4.59
CA THR A 838 -43.07 24.86 -5.54
C THR A 838 -43.27 26.27 -5.00
N SER A 839 -42.20 27.03 -4.79
CA SER A 839 -42.33 28.39 -4.26
C SER A 839 -43.03 29.32 -5.26
N ALA A 840 -43.84 30.26 -4.75
CA ALA A 840 -44.43 31.33 -5.55
C ALA A 840 -43.48 32.55 -5.56
N PRO A 841 -43.27 33.25 -6.69
CA PRO A 841 -42.41 34.42 -6.70
C PRO A 841 -43.02 35.53 -5.83
N ALA A 842 -42.18 36.15 -4.99
CA ALA A 842 -42.55 37.30 -4.19
C ALA A 842 -43.11 38.41 -5.09
N LEU A 843 -44.36 38.82 -4.86
CA LEU A 843 -44.91 40.03 -5.46
C LEU A 843 -44.12 41.22 -4.92
N SER A 844 -43.37 41.89 -5.80
CA SER A 844 -42.69 43.15 -5.48
C SER A 844 -43.70 44.17 -4.97
N GLY A 845 -43.59 44.52 -3.69
CA GLY A 845 -44.24 45.66 -3.05
C GLY A 845 -43.21 46.68 -2.62
#